data_AF-A0A1S1YSU0-F1
#
_entry.id   AF-A0A1S1YSU0-F1
#
_cell.length_a   1.000
_cell.length_b   1.000
_cell.length_c   1.000
_cell.angle_alpha   90.00
_cell.angle_beta   90.00
_cell.angle_gamma   90.00
#
_symmetry.space_group_name_H-M   'P 1'
#
loop_
_entity.id
_entity.type
_entity.pdbx_description
1 polymer ?
#
loop_
_entity_poly.entity_id
_entity_poly.type
_entity_poly.pdbx_seq_one_letter_code
_entity_poly.pdbx_strand_id
1 'polypeptide(L)'
;MKRLLLILFITLSNFQLSAQTPAHLMNQKLGMGYNFGNVMSANNEGDWAAPIEKYMIEDVAKAGFDHIRLPVRWGSHTSETAPYTIDSQWLTRVEEVIGWANQEGLIVVLNAHGEHWFLDEVSKEDEVYPQPEHWKRLLAIWTQVSHHFKNNSNDNLVFELINEPYFRMNKVLVDQLNRELLEIVRQENSNRIVMLTGGGDNAIKSPQQLDPSIFENDDKLIPWFHYYWPNTFTKYPEIEGSKPTWGSPQEYENLRRDFEEVRAWADQYNVPVYLGEFGSNNACDAQSRVRYHKAIADLSGELNFSAALWCAGPKANKMIYSREGREWTAGHIDALIPNGQKKNVLFIVIDDLNTDLFAFGNEEVITPTIDKMSEIGIQYTNAQCSYPVCGPSRASFLTGTYPERNGVTNLTLQLSETAPELTTLPEMLSRNGYRTAVVGKVFDPRNVDNDHHDIAWTDTYTDPNDYTYPEEYGPFVKGTSYRVEADMSFEIGPDNVGDDGYQDGQFADHALQYLDHFEKIDQPFFLAVGFKKPHLPFIAPKEYHDLYKGKTLTLAPFQKMPEGTDEFTYKEPTELLGYKDIPQDWDTEYNGFQNVLDLEKQQELLKSYYACASYIDAQIGKIVEKLEEIGEKENTLIVITSDHGFNLGDHNMWGKHNLLQNAAQVPLIIIDPSQILQASNRSVQLIDLYPTICDYTNTPKPTFLQGNSLYLNDQEETGYPLDLSVTYYKKNGSNGYTFKRGNDRYTMWTTSRTMSPMETAFQNVTLRHEEFYSYQSNQELETKNEIDNPNYQSRIDELRQKAQIWWTRYYGHTHQEDTDNLLIVNPNFEEGVENGWSTTHKSDAGIDYDLNSTLFPANPTLGAELDIRVNGGNFSNLTLRSDEYPIGYTVTSPKEMWITYDVYSEVDTEIRAQIQGDNGERINSDIQIISKDQLFQVSTKINVTSGMSKFRLAIQLGKTTGKIHFDNMKVTIEDDVLQQNQLAEAVEALEVGYAEGDNKNNVNKDLFLAQQSLHNTTIIWSSSDTIVVAIHDEIGQVSKNQYPHVVVLTAEISLNELKATKTFVIKVNQFYSDEMNQILEDTYLIYQEGDNAENVTDNIIIEEAISEATFDWSSSNNENASISDKEILIQRGDFDTPVDIKVVIEVGDEIAEKVFPIVIKENDKPTHLKPNKNETKIYPNPCTHVIHLKRSNSSRSEVKIFTLEGKLIHQQFITTKNEVLHLDNIGKGVYLLKMSGEVHRIIKQ
;
A
#
# COMPACT_ATOMS: atom_id res chain seq x y z
N MET A 1 -12.00 -55.31 24.16
CA MET A 1 -12.49 -54.09 24.84
C MET A 1 -11.74 -53.64 26.10
N LYS A 2 -10.76 -54.38 26.65
CA LYS A 2 -9.92 -53.89 27.78
C LYS A 2 -8.47 -53.51 27.40
N ARG A 3 -8.10 -53.57 26.11
CA ARG A 3 -6.77 -53.16 25.60
C ARG A 3 -6.78 -51.89 24.74
N LEU A 4 -7.96 -51.41 24.32
CA LEU A 4 -8.09 -50.13 23.60
C LEU A 4 -8.12 -48.90 24.52
N LEU A 5 -8.35 -49.10 25.83
CA LEU A 5 -8.41 -48.02 26.83
C LEU A 5 -7.04 -47.66 27.42
N LEU A 6 -5.98 -48.43 27.14
CA LEU A 6 -4.63 -48.17 27.68
C LEU A 6 -3.73 -47.40 26.71
N ILE A 7 -4.06 -47.40 25.41
CA ILE A 7 -3.26 -46.70 24.37
C ILE A 7 -3.75 -45.27 24.16
N LEU A 8 -5.00 -44.94 24.54
CA LEU A 8 -5.51 -43.56 24.51
C LEU A 8 -4.98 -42.66 25.65
N PHE A 9 -4.11 -43.17 26.52
CA PHE A 9 -3.56 -42.43 27.67
C PHE A 9 -2.07 -42.06 27.52
N ILE A 10 -1.41 -42.39 26.41
CA ILE A 10 0.05 -42.17 26.22
C ILE A 10 0.37 -41.17 25.09
N THR A 11 -0.64 -40.61 24.40
CA THR A 11 -0.44 -39.55 23.38
C THR A 11 -1.28 -38.30 23.68
N LEU A 12 -1.37 -37.93 24.95
CA LEU A 12 -1.61 -36.55 25.36
C LEU A 12 -0.23 -35.98 25.66
N SER A 13 0.30 -35.18 24.73
CA SER A 13 1.40 -34.24 24.98
C SER A 13 1.13 -33.56 26.32
N ASN A 14 2.16 -33.46 27.16
CA ASN A 14 2.10 -32.79 28.46
C ASN A 14 1.71 -31.31 28.29
N PHE A 15 0.43 -30.99 28.14
CA PHE A 15 -0.11 -29.75 28.69
C PHE A 15 -0.26 -29.99 30.19
N GLN A 16 0.83 -29.79 30.93
CA GLN A 16 0.65 -29.37 32.31
C GLN A 16 -0.10 -28.04 32.23
N LEU A 17 -1.39 -28.05 32.56
CA LEU A 17 -2.06 -26.86 33.05
C LEU A 17 -1.33 -26.45 34.34
N SER A 18 -0.22 -25.73 34.18
CA SER A 18 0.41 -25.01 35.28
C SER A 18 -0.65 -24.07 35.85
N ALA A 19 -0.86 -24.10 37.16
CA ALA A 19 -1.73 -23.11 37.80
C ALA A 19 -1.20 -21.72 37.44
N GLN A 20 -2.07 -20.83 36.92
CA GLN A 20 -1.68 -19.47 36.58
C GLN A 20 -1.13 -18.79 37.84
N THR A 21 0.12 -18.35 37.77
CA THR A 21 0.77 -17.62 38.87
C THR A 21 0.14 -16.22 39.00
N PRO A 22 0.30 -15.53 40.16
CA PRO A 22 -0.10 -14.14 40.29
C PRO A 22 0.46 -13.23 39.19
N ALA A 23 1.69 -13.49 38.72
CA ALA A 23 2.27 -12.79 37.58
C ALA A 23 1.47 -12.99 36.29
N HIS A 24 1.07 -14.23 35.96
CA HIS A 24 0.26 -14.50 34.77
C HIS A 24 -1.10 -13.82 34.83
N LEU A 25 -1.74 -13.84 36.00
CA LEU A 25 -3.03 -13.17 36.22
C LEU A 25 -2.92 -11.66 36.05
N MET A 26 -1.85 -11.05 36.57
CA MET A 26 -1.61 -9.63 36.37
C MET A 26 -1.30 -9.30 34.91
N ASN A 27 -0.46 -10.09 34.24
CA ASN A 27 -0.15 -9.89 32.83
C ASN A 27 -1.41 -9.92 31.95
N GLN A 28 -2.34 -10.83 32.24
CA GLN A 28 -3.62 -10.89 31.55
C GLN A 28 -4.46 -9.62 31.78
N LYS A 29 -4.44 -9.06 33.00
CA LYS A 29 -5.14 -7.80 33.31
C LYS A 29 -4.48 -6.58 32.68
N LEU A 30 -3.16 -6.62 32.46
CA LEU A 30 -2.43 -5.52 31.86
C LEU A 30 -2.76 -5.35 30.38
N GLY A 31 -3.04 -6.41 29.61
CA GLY A 31 -3.54 -6.26 28.23
C GLY A 31 -2.75 -5.22 27.40
N MET A 32 -3.44 -4.22 26.85
CA MET A 32 -2.85 -3.11 26.11
C MET A 32 -2.86 -1.81 26.93
N GLY A 33 -1.70 -1.15 27.03
CA GLY A 33 -1.52 0.06 27.82
C GLY A 33 -0.98 1.26 27.08
N TYR A 34 -1.08 2.41 27.75
CA TYR A 34 -0.57 3.69 27.26
C TYR A 34 0.64 4.13 28.10
N ASN A 35 1.77 4.42 27.46
CA ASN A 35 2.98 4.88 28.14
C ASN A 35 3.11 6.41 28.06
N PHE A 36 3.08 7.07 29.23
CA PHE A 36 3.32 8.51 29.40
C PHE A 36 4.82 8.86 29.35
N GLY A 37 5.45 8.53 28.22
CA GLY A 37 6.86 8.80 27.98
C GLY A 37 7.19 10.30 28.03
N ASN A 38 8.41 10.61 28.49
CA ASN A 38 9.01 11.94 28.50
C ASN A 38 8.26 13.03 29.29
N VAL A 39 7.37 12.65 30.22
CA VAL A 39 6.67 13.63 31.07
C VAL A 39 7.31 13.73 32.44
N MET A 40 7.13 12.70 33.26
CA MET A 40 7.69 12.62 34.61
C MET A 40 9.08 11.95 34.63
N SER A 41 9.57 11.45 33.48
CA SER A 41 10.93 10.96 33.30
C SER A 41 11.95 12.06 32.93
N ALA A 42 11.48 13.29 32.74
CA ALA A 42 12.34 14.46 32.58
C ALA A 42 12.90 14.95 33.92
N ASN A 43 13.78 15.96 33.92
CA ASN A 43 14.35 16.50 35.16
C ASN A 43 13.29 17.13 36.06
N ASN A 44 12.33 17.84 35.47
CA ASN A 44 11.09 18.25 36.09
C ASN A 44 9.92 17.87 35.18
N GLU A 45 8.76 17.60 35.77
CA GLU A 45 7.54 17.38 35.00
C GLU A 45 7.24 18.57 34.09
N GLY A 46 7.11 18.33 32.78
CA GLY A 46 6.86 19.39 31.80
C GLY A 46 8.03 19.74 30.90
N ASP A 47 9.27 19.40 31.28
CA ASP A 47 10.48 19.84 30.57
C ASP A 47 10.51 19.33 29.11
N TRP A 48 10.14 18.07 28.89
CA TRP A 48 10.19 17.44 27.56
C TRP A 48 8.81 17.27 26.92
N ALA A 49 7.73 17.19 27.69
CA ALA A 49 6.36 17.12 27.20
C ALA A 49 5.40 17.69 28.24
N ALA A 50 4.21 18.15 27.81
CA ALA A 50 3.23 18.77 28.69
C ALA A 50 2.92 17.90 29.94
N PRO A 51 2.82 18.51 31.14
CA PRO A 51 2.49 17.80 32.39
C PRO A 51 1.26 16.90 32.28
N ILE A 52 1.22 15.82 33.07
CA ILE A 52 0.07 14.91 33.04
C ILE A 52 -1.11 15.59 33.71
N GLU A 53 -2.19 15.81 32.98
CA GLU A 53 -3.45 16.29 33.55
C GLU A 53 -4.48 15.17 33.66
N LYS A 54 -5.42 15.30 34.60
CA LYS A 54 -6.43 14.28 34.87
C LYS A 54 -7.22 13.89 33.62
N TYR A 55 -7.58 14.86 32.77
CA TYR A 55 -8.34 14.58 31.55
C TYR A 55 -7.61 13.65 30.59
N MET A 56 -6.26 13.66 30.59
CA MET A 56 -5.47 12.77 29.72
C MET A 56 -5.62 11.32 30.16
N ILE A 57 -5.70 11.07 31.47
CA ILE A 57 -5.96 9.75 32.04
C ILE A 57 -7.40 9.30 31.71
N GLU A 58 -8.37 10.20 31.84
CA GLU A 58 -9.77 9.94 31.47
C GLU A 58 -9.90 9.61 29.98
N ASP A 59 -9.17 10.30 29.10
CA ASP A 59 -9.17 10.04 27.66
C ASP A 59 -8.51 8.69 27.31
N VAL A 60 -7.42 8.32 28.00
CA VAL A 60 -6.77 7.01 27.85
C VAL A 60 -7.71 5.88 28.29
N ALA A 61 -8.37 6.01 29.45
CA ALA A 61 -9.33 5.03 29.91
C ALA A 61 -10.53 4.92 28.95
N LYS A 62 -11.04 6.05 28.47
CA LYS A 62 -12.16 6.08 27.52
C LYS A 62 -11.81 5.46 26.17
N ALA A 63 -10.54 5.52 25.75
CA ALA A 63 -10.08 4.87 24.53
C ALA A 63 -10.01 3.34 24.64
N GLY A 64 -10.09 2.78 25.86
CA GLY A 64 -10.14 1.34 26.10
C GLY A 64 -8.81 0.70 26.51
N PHE A 65 -7.81 1.48 26.90
CA PHE A 65 -6.57 0.93 27.45
C PHE A 65 -6.81 0.30 28.83
N ASP A 66 -6.09 -0.77 29.14
CA ASP A 66 -6.20 -1.52 30.40
C ASP A 66 -5.29 -0.95 31.50
N HIS A 67 -4.15 -0.37 31.11
CA HIS A 67 -3.16 0.19 32.04
C HIS A 67 -2.42 1.41 31.48
N ILE A 68 -1.71 2.09 32.37
CA ILE A 68 -0.68 3.06 32.00
C ILE A 68 0.69 2.59 32.45
N ARG A 69 1.71 2.86 31.62
CA ARG A 69 3.09 2.88 32.08
C ARG A 69 3.45 4.32 32.45
N LEU A 70 3.97 4.50 33.66
CA LEU A 70 4.33 5.80 34.23
C LEU A 70 5.86 5.87 34.50
N PRO A 71 6.64 6.29 33.49
CA PRO A 71 8.05 6.63 33.65
C PRO A 71 8.26 7.79 34.62
N VAL A 72 8.99 7.57 35.72
CA VAL A 72 9.30 8.61 36.72
C VAL A 72 10.80 8.68 36.94
N ARG A 73 11.36 9.89 36.89
CA ARG A 73 12.74 10.16 37.29
C ARG A 73 12.79 10.52 38.76
N TRP A 74 13.39 9.67 39.58
CA TRP A 74 13.49 9.85 41.02
C TRP A 74 14.76 10.60 41.42
N GLY A 75 15.87 10.36 40.71
CA GLY A 75 17.17 10.93 41.06
C GLY A 75 17.23 12.45 41.05
N SER A 76 16.46 13.13 40.19
CA SER A 76 16.40 14.60 40.15
C SER A 76 15.61 15.20 41.34
N HIS A 77 14.80 14.38 42.02
CA HIS A 77 13.96 14.78 43.15
C HIS A 77 14.38 14.12 44.46
N THR A 78 15.64 13.69 44.56
CA THR A 78 16.18 13.02 45.74
C THR A 78 17.45 13.71 46.21
N SER A 79 17.62 13.92 47.52
CA SER A 79 18.88 14.43 48.09
C SER A 79 20.09 13.61 47.61
N GLU A 80 21.21 14.29 47.31
CA GLU A 80 22.50 13.65 46.99
C GLU A 80 23.25 13.16 48.24
N THR A 81 22.77 13.51 49.44
CA THR A 81 23.39 13.10 50.71
C THR A 81 22.48 12.15 51.49
N ALA A 82 23.08 11.15 52.14
CA ALA A 82 22.37 10.21 52.99
C ALA A 82 21.52 10.95 54.06
N PRO A 83 20.26 10.55 54.28
CA PRO A 83 19.64 9.29 53.89
C PRO A 83 19.00 9.29 52.48
N TYR A 84 19.37 10.23 51.59
CA TYR A 84 18.86 10.34 50.22
C TYR A 84 17.34 10.48 50.18
N THR A 85 16.81 11.43 50.95
CA THR A 85 15.37 11.65 51.05
C THR A 85 14.77 12.13 49.73
N ILE A 86 13.68 11.49 49.29
CA ILE A 86 12.88 11.93 48.14
C ILE A 86 12.05 13.16 48.55
N ASP A 87 11.94 14.15 47.68
CA ASP A 87 11.06 15.30 47.89
C ASP A 87 9.60 14.83 48.08
N SER A 88 9.03 15.17 49.24
CA SER A 88 7.64 14.87 49.59
C SER A 88 6.62 15.42 48.58
N GLN A 89 6.90 16.55 47.92
CA GLN A 89 6.01 17.11 46.90
C GLN A 89 6.01 16.24 45.65
N TRP A 90 7.17 15.71 45.27
CA TRP A 90 7.29 14.80 44.14
C TRP A 90 6.58 13.47 44.40
N LEU A 91 6.75 12.89 45.60
CA LEU A 91 5.99 11.69 45.99
C LEU A 91 4.47 11.91 45.93
N THR A 92 4.01 13.05 46.47
CA THR A 92 2.58 13.41 46.43
C THR A 92 2.09 13.56 45.00
N ARG A 93 2.91 14.15 44.11
CA ARG A 93 2.58 14.32 42.70
C ARG A 93 2.47 13.00 41.95
N VAL A 94 3.39 12.07 42.17
CA VAL A 94 3.32 10.71 41.58
C VAL A 94 2.10 9.95 42.11
N GLU A 95 1.82 10.06 43.41
CA GLU A 95 0.64 9.45 44.03
C GLU A 95 -0.68 9.99 43.48
N GLU A 96 -0.74 11.29 43.17
CA GLU A 96 -1.90 11.92 42.53
C GLU A 96 -2.20 11.32 41.15
N VAL A 97 -1.19 11.17 40.29
CA VAL A 97 -1.34 10.57 38.95
C VAL A 97 -1.76 9.11 39.04
N ILE A 98 -1.15 8.34 39.97
CA ILE A 98 -1.57 6.96 40.26
C ILE A 98 -3.03 6.91 40.73
N GLY A 99 -3.42 7.87 41.58
CA GLY A 99 -4.78 8.00 42.07
C GLY A 99 -5.80 8.23 40.96
N TRP A 100 -5.48 9.10 39.98
CA TRP A 100 -6.33 9.34 38.82
C TRP A 100 -6.49 8.07 37.96
N ALA A 101 -5.39 7.39 37.63
CA ALA A 101 -5.43 6.17 36.84
C ALA A 101 -6.29 5.08 37.50
N ASN A 102 -6.05 4.83 38.79
CA ASN A 102 -6.80 3.84 39.56
C ASN A 102 -8.30 4.17 39.69
N GLN A 103 -8.68 5.45 39.72
CA GLN A 103 -10.08 5.90 39.76
C GLN A 103 -10.82 5.59 38.46
N GLU A 104 -10.12 5.67 37.33
CA GLU A 104 -10.65 5.32 36.00
C GLU A 104 -10.53 3.82 35.69
N GLY A 105 -10.04 3.01 36.65
CA GLY A 105 -9.93 1.56 36.51
C GLY A 105 -8.65 1.07 35.82
N LEU A 106 -7.73 1.97 35.50
CA LEU A 106 -6.44 1.64 34.89
C LEU A 106 -5.46 1.09 35.94
N ILE A 107 -4.70 0.08 35.56
CA ILE A 107 -3.54 -0.39 36.33
C ILE A 107 -2.35 0.56 36.07
N VAL A 108 -1.48 0.79 37.05
CA VAL A 108 -0.27 1.58 36.86
C VAL A 108 0.98 0.70 36.93
N VAL A 109 1.81 0.74 35.89
CA VAL A 109 3.19 0.25 35.91
C VAL A 109 4.10 1.44 36.23
N LEU A 110 4.53 1.55 37.48
CA LEU A 110 5.40 2.62 37.98
C LEU A 110 6.86 2.24 37.79
N ASN A 111 7.63 3.10 37.14
CA ASN A 111 9.01 2.81 36.76
C ASN A 111 10.00 3.89 37.20
N ALA A 112 11.27 3.50 37.44
CA ALA A 112 12.40 4.41 37.52
C ALA A 112 13.03 4.60 36.13
N HIS A 113 12.83 5.78 35.53
CA HIS A 113 13.19 6.10 34.15
C HIS A 113 14.09 7.33 34.08
N GLY A 114 14.94 7.41 33.06
CA GLY A 114 15.83 8.56 32.86
C GLY A 114 16.90 8.74 33.96
N GLU A 115 17.25 7.67 34.69
CA GLU A 115 18.23 7.70 35.79
C GLU A 115 19.69 7.76 35.27
N HIS A 116 19.98 8.69 34.36
CA HIS A 116 21.28 8.87 33.71
C HIS A 116 22.45 9.08 34.68
N TRP A 117 22.19 9.72 35.83
CA TRP A 117 23.18 9.87 36.92
C TRP A 117 23.64 8.53 37.52
N PHE A 118 22.91 7.45 37.27
CA PHE A 118 23.23 6.10 37.68
C PHE A 118 23.66 5.23 36.49
N LEU A 119 22.97 5.33 35.35
CA LEU A 119 23.24 4.47 34.20
C LEU A 119 24.48 4.90 33.39
N ASP A 120 24.79 6.19 33.28
CA ASP A 120 25.93 6.66 32.47
C ASP A 120 27.28 6.63 33.22
N GLU A 121 27.28 6.26 34.50
CA GLU A 121 28.48 6.12 35.35
C GLU A 121 29.14 4.73 35.26
N VAL A 122 28.60 3.82 34.43
CA VAL A 122 29.03 2.43 34.33
C VAL A 122 29.06 1.99 32.87
N SER A 123 29.97 1.07 32.56
CA SER A 123 30.04 0.43 31.24
C SER A 123 29.90 -1.09 31.33
N LYS A 124 29.75 -1.75 30.18
CA LYS A 124 29.57 -3.20 30.11
C LYS A 124 30.83 -3.97 30.53
N GLU A 125 31.96 -3.30 30.53
CA GLU A 125 33.26 -3.83 30.93
C GLU A 125 33.45 -3.86 32.46
N ASP A 126 32.63 -3.14 33.23
CA ASP A 126 32.76 -3.04 34.67
C ASP A 126 32.22 -4.30 35.39
N GLU A 127 33.09 -4.99 36.14
CA GLU A 127 32.68 -6.14 36.98
C GLU A 127 31.99 -5.71 38.28
N VAL A 128 32.21 -4.45 38.72
CA VAL A 128 31.66 -3.86 39.94
C VAL A 128 31.24 -2.42 39.62
N TYR A 129 30.10 -1.98 40.16
CA TYR A 129 29.60 -0.63 39.92
C TYR A 129 30.59 0.46 40.42
N PRO A 130 31.03 1.40 39.56
CA PRO A 130 32.13 2.32 39.89
C PRO A 130 31.86 3.32 41.02
N GLN A 131 30.59 3.67 41.27
CA GLN A 131 30.18 4.67 42.27
C GLN A 131 29.32 4.03 43.39
N PRO A 132 29.91 3.44 44.44
CA PRO A 132 29.16 2.73 45.49
C PRO A 132 28.12 3.58 46.21
N GLU A 133 28.33 4.89 46.35
CA GLU A 133 27.36 5.80 46.98
C GLU A 133 26.13 6.04 46.08
N HIS A 134 26.28 6.03 44.75
CA HIS A 134 25.16 6.12 43.81
C HIS A 134 24.32 4.84 43.81
N TRP A 135 24.97 3.68 43.95
CA TRP A 135 24.29 2.40 44.16
C TRP A 135 23.43 2.44 45.43
N LYS A 136 24.01 2.82 46.58
CA LYS A 136 23.28 3.00 47.83
C LYS A 136 22.14 3.99 47.71
N ARG A 137 22.33 5.08 46.97
CA ARG A 137 21.30 6.10 46.71
C ARG A 137 20.10 5.50 45.96
N LEU A 138 20.33 4.71 44.92
CA LEU A 138 19.24 4.05 44.18
C LEU A 138 18.47 3.06 45.06
N LEU A 139 19.18 2.26 45.88
CA LEU A 139 18.54 1.36 46.86
C LEU A 139 17.70 2.14 47.89
N ALA A 140 18.20 3.28 48.37
CA ALA A 140 17.48 4.15 49.31
C ALA A 140 16.25 4.81 48.68
N ILE A 141 16.29 5.16 47.39
CA ILE A 141 15.13 5.63 46.63
C ILE A 141 14.06 4.54 46.62
N TRP A 142 14.39 3.32 46.19
CA TRP A 142 13.42 2.21 46.13
C TRP A 142 12.91 1.79 47.50
N THR A 143 13.70 1.95 48.56
CA THR A 143 13.23 1.75 49.94
C THR A 143 12.09 2.71 50.28
N GLN A 144 12.24 3.99 49.92
CA GLN A 144 11.21 5.01 50.17
C GLN A 144 9.99 4.83 49.26
N VAL A 145 10.19 4.54 47.96
CA VAL A 145 9.09 4.28 47.01
C VAL A 145 8.27 3.06 47.45
N SER A 146 8.94 1.95 47.79
CA SER A 146 8.30 0.73 48.30
C SER A 146 7.48 1.00 49.56
N HIS A 147 8.04 1.76 50.52
CA HIS A 147 7.36 2.11 51.76
C HIS A 147 6.15 3.01 51.54
N HIS A 148 6.27 4.02 50.67
CA HIS A 148 5.21 5.01 50.40
C HIS A 148 3.96 4.33 49.81
N PHE A 149 4.16 3.46 48.81
CA PHE A 149 3.06 2.83 48.06
C PHE A 149 2.62 1.45 48.59
N LYS A 150 3.03 1.05 49.81
CA LYS A 150 2.74 -0.29 50.34
C LYS A 150 1.25 -0.59 50.54
N ASN A 151 0.43 0.44 50.73
CA ASN A 151 -1.00 0.29 50.96
C ASN A 151 -1.82 0.33 49.66
N ASN A 152 -1.20 0.62 48.53
CA ASN A 152 -1.88 0.58 47.22
C ASN A 152 -2.26 -0.87 46.89
N SER A 153 -3.42 -1.07 46.25
CA SER A 153 -3.88 -2.40 45.84
C SER A 153 -2.84 -3.10 44.95
N ASN A 154 -2.61 -4.40 45.19
CA ASN A 154 -1.79 -5.23 44.30
C ASN A 154 -2.45 -5.46 42.94
N ASP A 155 -3.76 -5.23 42.83
CA ASP A 155 -4.48 -5.30 41.56
C ASP A 155 -4.32 -4.05 40.69
N ASN A 156 -3.81 -2.94 41.23
CA ASN A 156 -3.83 -1.64 40.55
C ASN A 156 -2.43 -1.01 40.38
N LEU A 157 -1.38 -1.58 40.98
CA LEU A 157 -0.03 -1.00 40.91
C LEU A 157 1.02 -2.11 40.77
N VAL A 158 1.90 -1.94 39.80
CA VAL A 158 3.04 -2.81 39.47
C VAL A 158 4.32 -1.97 39.54
N PHE A 159 5.41 -2.55 40.05
CA PHE A 159 6.71 -1.88 40.08
C PHE A 159 7.63 -2.41 38.99
N GLU A 160 8.13 -1.53 38.14
CA GLU A 160 9.19 -1.83 37.18
C GLU A 160 10.47 -1.17 37.68
N LEU A 161 11.46 -1.96 38.12
CA LEU A 161 12.49 -1.46 39.03
C LEU A 161 13.46 -0.44 38.40
N ILE A 162 13.74 -0.56 37.11
CA ILE A 162 14.63 0.36 36.40
C ILE A 162 14.42 0.22 34.89
N ASN A 163 14.40 1.33 34.17
CA ASN A 163 14.33 1.36 32.71
C ASN A 163 15.70 1.12 32.07
N GLU A 164 15.74 0.21 31.10
CA GLU A 164 16.83 -0.02 30.14
C GLU A 164 18.28 -0.10 30.69
N PRO A 165 18.53 -0.80 31.82
CA PRO A 165 19.89 -0.94 32.35
C PRO A 165 20.83 -1.67 31.37
N TYR A 166 20.29 -2.48 30.46
CA TYR A 166 21.04 -3.26 29.47
C TYR A 166 21.87 -2.40 28.49
N PHE A 167 21.53 -1.13 28.26
CA PHE A 167 22.35 -0.29 27.37
C PHE A 167 23.72 0.08 27.93
N ARG A 168 23.92 -0.07 29.25
CA ARG A 168 25.13 0.37 29.95
C ARG A 168 25.73 -0.71 30.84
N MET A 169 24.91 -1.55 31.46
CA MET A 169 25.36 -2.58 32.39
C MET A 169 25.43 -3.96 31.75
N ASN A 170 26.43 -4.74 32.15
CA ASN A 170 26.49 -6.16 31.84
C ASN A 170 25.52 -6.99 32.70
N LYS A 171 25.36 -8.25 32.34
CA LYS A 171 24.49 -9.20 33.02
C LYS A 171 24.76 -9.31 34.53
N VAL A 172 26.03 -9.36 34.95
CA VAL A 172 26.39 -9.57 36.36
C VAL A 172 25.88 -8.44 37.25
N LEU A 173 26.07 -7.20 36.82
CA LEU A 173 25.60 -6.01 37.53
C LEU A 173 24.07 -5.93 37.55
N VAL A 174 23.41 -6.22 36.44
CA VAL A 174 21.93 -6.20 36.39
C VAL A 174 21.33 -7.28 37.28
N ASP A 175 21.90 -8.49 37.31
CA ASP A 175 21.44 -9.55 38.21
C ASP A 175 21.63 -9.17 39.69
N GLN A 176 22.74 -8.50 40.02
CA GLN A 176 22.95 -7.98 41.37
C GLN A 176 21.91 -6.91 41.73
N LEU A 177 21.70 -5.94 40.83
CA LEU A 177 20.75 -4.85 41.03
C LEU A 177 19.32 -5.38 41.24
N ASN A 178 18.89 -6.30 40.37
CA ASN A 178 17.57 -6.92 40.45
C ASN A 178 17.36 -7.63 41.80
N ARG A 179 18.36 -8.40 42.27
CA ARG A 179 18.26 -9.10 43.57
C ARG A 179 18.14 -8.13 44.73
N GLU A 180 18.98 -7.11 44.80
CA GLU A 180 18.99 -6.15 45.92
C GLU A 180 17.72 -5.29 45.94
N LEU A 181 17.26 -4.80 44.79
CA LEU A 181 16.03 -4.04 44.69
C LEU A 181 14.79 -4.91 44.98
N LEU A 182 14.77 -6.15 44.49
CA LEU A 182 13.67 -7.08 44.79
C LEU A 182 13.60 -7.40 46.29
N GLU A 183 14.75 -7.61 46.94
CA GLU A 183 14.80 -7.81 48.40
C GLU A 183 14.20 -6.61 49.15
N ILE A 184 14.56 -5.38 48.76
CA ILE A 184 13.99 -4.14 49.33
C ILE A 184 12.47 -4.07 49.14
N VAL A 185 11.97 -4.37 47.94
CA VAL A 185 10.52 -4.37 47.69
C VAL A 185 9.83 -5.41 48.57
N ARG A 186 10.36 -6.64 48.65
CA ARG A 186 9.74 -7.75 49.39
C ARG A 186 9.70 -7.54 50.91
N GLN A 187 10.49 -6.64 51.49
CA GLN A 187 10.44 -6.32 52.93
C GLN A 187 9.08 -5.78 53.38
N GLU A 188 8.45 -4.91 52.58
CA GLU A 188 7.13 -4.33 52.90
C GLU A 188 6.03 -4.70 51.88
N ASN A 189 6.42 -5.20 50.71
CA ASN A 189 5.52 -5.51 49.58
C ASN A 189 5.70 -6.96 49.10
N SER A 190 5.43 -7.93 49.99
CA SER A 190 5.61 -9.36 49.70
C SER A 190 4.71 -9.91 48.57
N ASN A 191 3.59 -9.23 48.26
CA ASN A 191 2.63 -9.65 47.25
C ASN A 191 2.59 -8.75 45.98
N ARG A 192 3.42 -7.72 45.91
CA ARG A 192 3.45 -6.79 44.77
C ARG A 192 3.99 -7.48 43.52
N ILE A 193 3.37 -7.26 42.38
CA ILE A 193 3.94 -7.68 41.10
C ILE A 193 5.14 -6.78 40.76
N VAL A 194 6.26 -7.39 40.41
CA VAL A 194 7.51 -6.69 40.11
C VAL A 194 8.00 -7.08 38.73
N MET A 195 8.40 -6.08 37.95
CA MET A 195 8.89 -6.21 36.58
C MET A 195 10.40 -6.03 36.54
N LEU A 196 11.08 -6.97 35.89
CA LEU A 196 12.54 -7.07 35.81
C LEU A 196 13.02 -7.27 34.38
N THR A 197 14.26 -6.88 34.09
CA THR A 197 14.93 -7.15 32.81
C THR A 197 16.35 -7.66 33.06
N GLY A 198 16.93 -8.36 32.09
CA GLY A 198 18.34 -8.75 32.11
C GLY A 198 19.26 -7.69 31.51
N GLY A 199 20.58 -7.90 31.64
CA GLY A 199 21.62 -7.06 31.04
C GLY A 199 22.14 -7.65 29.72
N GLY A 200 22.40 -6.84 28.68
CA GLY A 200 22.84 -7.35 27.37
C GLY A 200 22.83 -6.32 26.22
N ASP A 201 23.02 -6.78 24.98
CA ASP A 201 23.28 -5.89 23.82
C ASP A 201 22.06 -5.37 23.07
N ASN A 202 20.88 -5.95 23.28
CA ASN A 202 19.68 -5.51 22.56
C ASN A 202 18.42 -5.55 23.45
N ALA A 203 17.47 -4.70 23.10
CA ALA A 203 16.24 -4.48 23.87
C ALA A 203 15.25 -5.64 23.78
N ILE A 204 15.35 -6.49 22.73
CA ILE A 204 14.43 -7.62 22.49
C ILE A 204 14.81 -8.83 23.34
N LYS A 205 16.11 -9.15 23.43
CA LYS A 205 16.62 -10.34 24.13
C LYS A 205 16.88 -10.09 25.61
N SER A 206 16.53 -8.92 26.14
CA SER A 206 16.80 -8.57 27.53
C SER A 206 16.17 -9.53 28.55
N PRO A 207 14.96 -10.13 28.35
CA PRO A 207 14.43 -11.14 29.27
C PRO A 207 15.32 -12.38 29.32
N GLN A 208 15.82 -12.82 28.16
CA GLN A 208 16.64 -14.03 28.04
C GLN A 208 17.97 -13.95 28.81
N GLN A 209 18.39 -12.73 29.16
CA GLN A 209 19.60 -12.48 29.93
C GLN A 209 19.38 -12.44 31.44
N LEU A 210 18.17 -12.64 31.94
CA LEU A 210 17.92 -12.78 33.39
C LEU A 210 18.55 -14.06 33.93
N ASP A 211 19.06 -14.00 35.17
CA ASP A 211 19.36 -15.21 35.94
C ASP A 211 18.04 -15.95 36.27
N PRO A 212 17.77 -17.13 35.67
CA PRO A 212 16.47 -17.77 35.83
C PRO A 212 16.18 -18.25 37.25
N SER A 213 17.20 -18.36 38.11
CA SER A 213 17.03 -18.75 39.51
C SER A 213 16.18 -17.74 40.31
N ILE A 214 16.04 -16.51 39.82
CA ILE A 214 15.21 -15.48 40.46
C ILE A 214 13.72 -15.85 40.48
N PHE A 215 13.27 -16.71 39.56
CA PHE A 215 11.87 -17.13 39.45
C PHE A 215 11.54 -18.34 40.33
N GLU A 216 12.52 -19.11 40.80
CA GLU A 216 12.30 -20.39 41.51
C GLU A 216 11.47 -20.22 42.79
N ASN A 217 11.53 -19.04 43.42
CA ASN A 217 10.89 -18.76 44.71
C ASN A 217 9.97 -17.54 44.69
N ASP A 218 9.72 -16.93 43.52
CA ASP A 218 8.85 -15.75 43.41
C ASP A 218 8.00 -15.79 42.13
N ASP A 219 6.73 -16.14 42.30
CA ASP A 219 5.73 -16.29 41.25
C ASP A 219 5.02 -14.97 40.86
N LYS A 220 5.57 -13.84 41.33
CA LYS A 220 5.04 -12.46 41.14
C LYS A 220 5.95 -11.59 40.26
N LEU A 221 6.82 -12.22 39.48
CA LEU A 221 7.77 -11.54 38.61
C LEU A 221 7.31 -11.57 37.15
N ILE A 222 7.40 -10.43 36.47
CA ILE A 222 7.11 -10.30 35.04
C ILE A 222 8.37 -9.77 34.34
N PRO A 223 9.09 -10.60 33.57
CA PRO A 223 10.13 -10.13 32.66
C PRO A 223 9.58 -9.15 31.62
N TRP A 224 10.36 -8.13 31.28
CA TRP A 224 9.98 -7.15 30.26
C TRP A 224 11.09 -6.87 29.25
N PHE A 225 10.68 -6.41 28.07
CA PHE A 225 11.54 -6.01 26.95
C PHE A 225 10.93 -4.81 26.20
N HIS A 226 11.71 -4.17 25.33
CA HIS A 226 11.23 -3.10 24.42
C HIS A 226 11.45 -3.49 22.95
N TYR A 227 10.60 -2.95 22.06
CA TYR A 227 10.69 -3.23 20.62
C TYR A 227 10.79 -1.94 19.81
N TYR A 228 11.96 -1.75 19.18
CA TYR A 228 12.28 -0.59 18.35
C TYR A 228 12.72 -0.98 16.93
N TRP A 229 12.32 -2.14 16.41
CA TRP A 229 12.71 -2.56 15.05
C TRP A 229 11.57 -2.37 14.03
N PRO A 230 11.90 -2.05 12.76
CA PRO A 230 13.22 -1.60 12.29
C PRO A 230 13.52 -0.15 12.73
N ASN A 231 14.78 0.17 13.02
CA ASN A 231 15.17 1.51 13.51
C ASN A 231 14.83 2.64 12.52
N THR A 232 14.80 2.33 11.22
CA THR A 232 14.42 3.23 10.12
C THR A 232 12.97 3.71 10.21
N PHE A 233 12.11 2.91 10.83
CA PHE A 233 10.69 3.18 10.99
C PHE A 233 10.34 3.67 12.41
N THR A 234 11.07 3.18 13.42
CA THR A 234 10.78 3.47 14.83
C THR A 234 11.62 4.60 15.41
N LYS A 235 12.81 4.92 14.89
CA LYS A 235 13.71 5.93 15.48
C LYS A 235 13.85 7.18 14.62
N TYR A 236 14.45 7.09 13.44
CA TYR A 236 14.68 8.25 12.56
C TYR A 236 14.54 7.85 11.08
N PRO A 237 13.87 8.68 10.25
CA PRO A 237 13.93 8.50 8.80
C PRO A 237 15.37 8.74 8.34
N GLU A 238 15.89 7.85 7.50
CA GLU A 238 17.27 7.92 7.00
C GLU A 238 17.53 9.16 6.13
N ILE A 239 16.46 9.77 5.60
CA ILE A 239 16.48 10.91 4.69
C ILE A 239 15.50 11.97 5.21
N GLU A 240 15.95 13.21 5.28
CA GLU A 240 15.11 14.35 5.66
C GLU A 240 14.05 14.57 4.57
N GLY A 241 12.76 14.51 4.95
CA GLY A 241 11.64 14.56 4.01
C GLY A 241 11.19 13.21 3.42
N SER A 242 11.86 12.09 3.75
CA SER A 242 11.31 10.77 3.40
C SER A 242 10.20 10.35 4.37
N LYS A 243 9.27 9.54 3.86
CA LYS A 243 8.23 8.88 4.64
C LYS A 243 8.46 7.37 4.65
N PRO A 244 9.32 6.85 5.54
CA PRO A 244 9.56 5.42 5.62
C PRO A 244 8.25 4.65 5.77
N THR A 245 8.15 3.52 5.09
CA THR A 245 6.99 2.61 5.11
C THR A 245 7.32 1.35 5.90
N TRP A 246 6.29 0.59 6.26
CA TRP A 246 6.37 -0.71 6.92
C TRP A 246 5.17 -1.56 6.52
N GLY A 247 5.37 -2.86 6.37
CA GLY A 247 4.31 -3.85 6.15
C GLY A 247 4.56 -4.83 5.01
N SER A 248 5.82 -5.00 4.60
CA SER A 248 6.21 -6.09 3.70
C SER A 248 6.07 -7.46 4.40
N PRO A 249 5.88 -8.56 3.66
CA PRO A 249 5.82 -9.91 4.25
C PRO A 249 7.03 -10.23 5.12
N GLN A 250 8.23 -9.84 4.68
CA GLN A 250 9.46 -10.07 5.42
C GLN A 250 9.50 -9.32 6.77
N GLU A 251 8.94 -8.11 6.84
CA GLU A 251 8.85 -7.35 8.09
C GLU A 251 7.88 -7.99 9.08
N TYR A 252 6.75 -8.53 8.62
CA TYR A 252 5.84 -9.31 9.44
C TYR A 252 6.49 -10.59 9.96
N GLU A 253 7.23 -11.31 9.12
CA GLU A 253 7.98 -12.51 9.51
C GLU A 253 9.08 -12.19 10.53
N ASN A 254 9.82 -11.10 10.33
CA ASN A 254 10.84 -10.65 11.27
C ASN A 254 10.23 -10.31 12.64
N LEU A 255 9.14 -9.54 12.65
CA LEU A 255 8.41 -9.21 13.88
C LEU A 255 7.96 -10.47 14.62
N ARG A 256 7.32 -11.41 13.91
CA ARG A 256 6.86 -12.70 14.46
C ARG A 256 8.01 -13.51 15.04
N ARG A 257 9.09 -13.69 14.29
CA ARG A 257 10.27 -14.43 14.72
C ARG A 257 10.84 -13.85 16.01
N ASP A 258 11.01 -12.53 16.08
CA ASP A 258 11.58 -11.86 17.25
C ASP A 258 10.71 -12.08 18.50
N PHE A 259 9.38 -12.00 18.38
CA PHE A 259 8.45 -12.21 19.49
C PHE A 259 8.35 -13.68 19.89
N GLU A 260 8.34 -14.61 18.93
CA GLU A 260 8.35 -16.05 19.19
C GLU A 260 9.62 -16.49 19.92
N GLU A 261 10.77 -15.85 19.64
CA GLU A 261 12.02 -16.10 20.37
C GLU A 261 11.90 -15.72 21.86
N VAL A 262 11.26 -14.59 22.15
CA VAL A 262 10.98 -14.14 23.53
C VAL A 262 9.96 -15.07 24.19
N ARG A 263 8.90 -15.46 23.46
CA ARG A 263 7.86 -16.36 23.95
C ARG A 263 8.42 -17.72 24.33
N ALA A 264 9.24 -18.31 23.46
CA ALA A 264 9.84 -19.62 23.68
C ALA A 264 10.69 -19.65 24.95
N TRP A 265 11.44 -18.59 25.22
CA TRP A 265 12.17 -18.44 26.48
C TRP A 265 11.23 -18.33 27.68
N ALA A 266 10.17 -17.52 27.58
CA ALA A 266 9.21 -17.34 28.66
C ALA A 266 8.48 -18.64 29.04
N ASP A 267 8.13 -19.45 28.03
CA ASP A 267 7.53 -20.77 28.18
C ASP A 267 8.46 -21.75 28.92
N GLN A 268 9.77 -21.70 28.63
CA GLN A 268 10.76 -22.55 29.30
C GLN A 268 10.76 -22.34 30.83
N TYR A 269 10.53 -21.11 31.29
CA TYR A 269 10.57 -20.75 32.70
C TYR A 269 9.20 -20.51 33.34
N ASN A 270 8.11 -20.71 32.59
CA ASN A 270 6.74 -20.50 33.03
C ASN A 270 6.56 -19.11 33.67
N VAL A 271 6.90 -18.07 32.90
CA VAL A 271 6.74 -16.66 33.26
C VAL A 271 5.98 -15.91 32.16
N PRO A 272 5.13 -14.93 32.49
CA PRO A 272 4.54 -14.04 31.48
C PRO A 272 5.56 -13.00 31.00
N VAL A 273 5.24 -12.25 29.95
CA VAL A 273 6.13 -11.21 29.40
C VAL A 273 5.38 -9.90 29.16
N TYR A 274 6.05 -8.79 29.45
CA TYR A 274 5.58 -7.44 29.21
C TYR A 274 6.44 -6.70 28.16
N LEU A 275 5.81 -6.15 27.13
CA LEU A 275 6.43 -5.25 26.15
C LEU A 275 6.27 -3.80 26.64
N GLY A 276 7.30 -3.24 27.27
CA GLY A 276 7.19 -1.95 27.98
C GLY A 276 7.11 -0.71 27.08
N GLU A 277 7.68 -0.79 25.88
CA GLU A 277 7.73 0.30 24.91
C GLU A 277 7.75 -0.25 23.48
N PHE A 278 6.82 0.25 22.66
CA PHE A 278 6.87 0.18 21.21
C PHE A 278 6.25 1.44 20.60
N GLY A 279 6.66 1.81 19.39
CA GLY A 279 6.14 3.01 18.72
C GLY A 279 6.84 3.28 17.39
N SER A 280 6.22 4.12 16.56
CA SER A 280 6.71 4.49 15.22
C SER A 280 7.06 5.97 15.16
N ASN A 281 7.95 6.39 14.25
CA ASN A 281 8.27 7.80 14.07
C ASN A 281 7.10 8.57 13.42
N ASN A 282 6.82 9.78 13.89
CA ASN A 282 5.77 10.66 13.34
C ASN A 282 5.99 11.01 11.86
N ALA A 283 7.23 10.96 11.37
CA ALA A 283 7.60 11.24 9.98
C ALA A 283 7.31 10.06 9.02
N CYS A 284 7.01 8.87 9.55
CA CYS A 284 6.71 7.70 8.73
C CYS A 284 5.32 7.79 8.08
N ASP A 285 5.12 7.02 7.01
CA ASP A 285 3.82 6.91 6.33
C ASP A 285 2.69 6.56 7.31
N ALA A 286 1.60 7.33 7.26
CA ALA A 286 0.53 7.26 8.26
C ALA A 286 -0.13 5.88 8.31
N GLN A 287 -0.38 5.26 7.14
CA GLN A 287 -0.99 3.93 7.07
C GLN A 287 -0.03 2.84 7.51
N SER A 288 1.26 2.95 7.16
CA SER A 288 2.30 2.06 7.66
C SER A 288 2.39 2.09 9.19
N ARG A 289 2.21 3.26 9.82
CA ARG A 289 2.23 3.38 11.29
C ARG A 289 1.06 2.62 11.91
N VAL A 290 -0.14 2.75 11.34
CA VAL A 290 -1.33 2.00 11.76
C VAL A 290 -1.10 0.50 11.62
N ARG A 291 -0.58 0.02 10.48
CA ARG A 291 -0.23 -1.39 10.28
C ARG A 291 0.78 -1.90 11.30
N TYR A 292 1.84 -1.13 11.55
CA TYR A 292 2.88 -1.50 12.51
C TYR A 292 2.32 -1.65 13.93
N HIS A 293 1.53 -0.68 14.38
CA HIS A 293 0.89 -0.75 15.70
C HIS A 293 -0.11 -1.89 15.80
N LYS A 294 -0.88 -2.14 14.74
CA LYS A 294 -1.79 -3.29 14.67
C LYS A 294 -1.03 -4.61 14.76
N ALA A 295 0.02 -4.78 13.97
CA ALA A 295 0.81 -6.00 13.94
C ALA A 295 1.41 -6.33 15.31
N ILE A 296 1.92 -5.32 16.02
CA ILE A 296 2.42 -5.50 17.38
C ILE A 296 1.29 -5.83 18.36
N ALA A 297 0.16 -5.14 18.28
CA ALA A 297 -0.99 -5.39 19.16
C ALA A 297 -1.55 -6.81 18.97
N ASP A 298 -1.81 -7.21 17.72
CA ASP A 298 -2.33 -8.53 17.36
C ASP A 298 -1.37 -9.64 17.83
N LEU A 299 -0.08 -9.50 17.51
CA LEU A 299 0.92 -10.50 17.86
C LEU A 299 1.18 -10.57 19.37
N SER A 300 1.14 -9.43 20.07
CA SER A 300 1.20 -9.41 21.54
C SER A 300 0.02 -10.17 22.13
N GLY A 301 -1.19 -9.97 21.61
CA GLY A 301 -2.39 -10.72 22.01
C GLY A 301 -2.25 -12.23 21.73
N GLU A 302 -1.83 -12.60 20.52
CA GLU A 302 -1.61 -13.99 20.10
C GLU A 302 -0.64 -14.72 21.04
N LEU A 303 0.47 -14.07 21.41
CA LEU A 303 1.53 -14.64 22.23
C LEU A 303 1.35 -14.40 23.74
N ASN A 304 0.21 -13.82 24.15
CA ASN A 304 -0.14 -13.47 25.53
C ASN A 304 0.89 -12.55 26.22
N PHE A 305 1.41 -11.57 25.49
CA PHE A 305 2.16 -10.46 26.05
C PHE A 305 1.20 -9.35 26.45
N SER A 306 1.46 -8.69 27.59
CA SER A 306 0.92 -7.35 27.79
C SER A 306 1.87 -6.32 27.18
N ALA A 307 1.36 -5.18 26.71
CA ALA A 307 2.17 -4.23 25.96
C ALA A 307 1.80 -2.77 26.27
N ALA A 308 2.73 -1.83 26.12
CA ALA A 308 2.43 -0.40 26.26
C ALA A 308 2.95 0.45 25.10
N LEU A 309 2.03 1.19 24.46
CA LEU A 309 2.33 2.12 23.38
C LEU A 309 3.09 3.34 23.90
N TRP A 310 4.26 3.62 23.34
CA TRP A 310 5.07 4.78 23.69
C TRP A 310 4.57 6.07 23.02
N CYS A 311 3.89 6.92 23.79
CA CYS A 311 3.41 8.23 23.34
C CYS A 311 4.12 9.37 24.08
N ALA A 312 5.32 9.71 23.60
CA ALA A 312 6.20 10.72 24.18
C ALA A 312 6.03 12.15 23.59
N GLY A 313 4.99 12.36 22.78
CA GLY A 313 4.64 13.66 22.22
C GLY A 313 5.47 14.06 20.98
N PRO A 314 5.24 15.27 20.44
CA PRO A 314 5.82 15.69 19.15
C PRO A 314 7.33 15.88 19.22
N LYS A 315 7.89 16.36 20.34
CA LYS A 315 9.35 16.55 20.51
C LYS A 315 10.14 15.24 20.42
N ALA A 316 9.53 14.12 20.82
CA ALA A 316 10.13 12.79 20.75
C ALA A 316 9.84 12.06 19.44
N ASN A 317 9.10 12.69 18.51
CA ASN A 317 8.61 12.08 17.27
C ASN A 317 7.84 10.77 17.50
N LYS A 318 7.06 10.73 18.59
CA LYS A 318 6.30 9.55 19.06
C LYS A 318 4.92 10.00 19.58
N MET A 319 4.09 10.53 18.70
CA MET A 319 2.77 11.06 19.04
C MET A 319 1.67 10.26 18.37
N ILE A 320 0.76 9.76 19.21
CA ILE A 320 -0.47 9.05 18.80
C ILE A 320 -1.70 9.74 19.41
N TYR A 321 -1.52 10.46 20.52
CA TYR A 321 -2.52 11.30 21.15
C TYR A 321 -2.00 12.73 21.28
N SER A 322 -2.74 13.68 20.71
CA SER A 322 -2.50 15.11 20.89
C SER A 322 -3.04 15.56 22.24
N ARG A 323 -2.14 15.91 23.15
CA ARG A 323 -2.51 16.31 24.51
C ARG A 323 -3.23 17.66 24.57
N GLU A 324 -2.90 18.59 23.67
CA GLU A 324 -3.54 19.91 23.57
C GLU A 324 -4.89 19.83 22.84
N GLY A 325 -4.97 19.04 21.77
CA GLY A 325 -6.19 18.87 20.97
C GLY A 325 -7.19 17.87 21.55
N ARG A 326 -6.75 16.98 22.46
CA ARG A 326 -7.51 15.81 22.95
C ARG A 326 -7.98 14.89 21.82
N GLU A 327 -7.13 14.73 20.82
CA GLU A 327 -7.43 13.97 19.60
C GLU A 327 -6.45 12.82 19.43
N TRP A 328 -6.99 11.65 19.06
CA TRP A 328 -6.19 10.50 18.65
C TRP A 328 -5.82 10.62 17.17
N THR A 329 -4.64 10.15 16.82
CA THR A 329 -4.23 10.03 15.41
C THR A 329 -5.13 9.00 14.74
N ALA A 330 -5.71 9.35 13.60
CA ALA A 330 -6.68 8.52 12.89
C ALA A 330 -6.20 7.08 12.69
N GLY A 331 -7.09 6.11 12.92
CA GLY A 331 -6.85 4.67 12.73
C GLY A 331 -5.99 3.98 13.80
N HIS A 332 -5.29 4.72 14.67
CA HIS A 332 -4.34 4.11 15.59
C HIS A 332 -4.99 3.45 16.81
N ILE A 333 -6.07 4.03 17.34
CA ILE A 333 -6.81 3.40 18.44
C ILE A 333 -7.41 2.08 17.99
N ASP A 334 -8.05 2.03 16.83
CA ASP A 334 -8.66 0.79 16.31
C ASP A 334 -7.61 -0.29 16.00
N ALA A 335 -6.37 0.11 15.65
CA ALA A 335 -5.26 -0.79 15.46
C ALA A 335 -4.74 -1.38 16.79
N LEU A 336 -4.69 -0.58 17.85
CA LEU A 336 -4.12 -0.97 19.14
C LEU A 336 -5.11 -1.67 20.06
N ILE A 337 -6.34 -1.21 20.04
CA ILE A 337 -7.46 -1.66 20.85
C ILE A 337 -8.55 -1.99 19.85
N PRO A 338 -8.66 -3.26 19.42
CA PRO A 338 -9.71 -3.65 18.50
C PRO A 338 -11.07 -3.33 19.12
N ASN A 339 -11.69 -2.23 18.71
CA ASN A 339 -12.97 -1.76 19.24
C ASN A 339 -14.17 -2.65 18.82
N GLY A 340 -13.91 -3.83 18.27
CA GLY A 340 -14.91 -4.68 17.64
C GLY A 340 -15.55 -4.06 16.40
N GLN A 341 -15.12 -2.88 15.93
CA GLN A 341 -15.59 -2.31 14.68
C GLN A 341 -14.99 -3.09 13.51
N LYS A 342 -15.84 -3.91 12.88
CA LYS A 342 -15.49 -4.71 11.71
C LYS A 342 -15.25 -3.77 10.53
N LYS A 343 -14.09 -3.82 9.90
CA LYS A 343 -13.91 -3.14 8.60
C LYS A 343 -14.33 -4.10 7.51
N ASN A 344 -15.49 -3.87 6.91
CA ASN A 344 -16.02 -4.74 5.86
C ASN A 344 -15.74 -4.16 4.47
N VAL A 345 -15.85 -4.99 3.45
CA VAL A 345 -15.70 -4.56 2.06
C VAL A 345 -16.83 -5.15 1.22
N LEU A 346 -17.54 -4.30 0.49
CA LEU A 346 -18.47 -4.69 -0.57
C LEU A 346 -17.86 -4.30 -1.91
N PHE A 347 -17.50 -5.30 -2.71
CA PHE A 347 -16.83 -5.13 -4.00
C PHE A 347 -17.76 -5.49 -5.15
N ILE A 348 -18.32 -4.50 -5.83
CA ILE A 348 -19.28 -4.68 -6.93
C ILE A 348 -18.56 -4.48 -8.27
N VAL A 349 -18.61 -5.52 -9.11
CA VAL A 349 -18.07 -5.49 -10.48
C VAL A 349 -19.19 -5.78 -11.48
N ILE A 350 -19.29 -4.98 -12.52
CA ILE A 350 -20.35 -5.05 -13.52
C ILE A 350 -19.72 -5.38 -14.88
N ASP A 351 -20.09 -6.50 -15.50
CA ASP A 351 -19.53 -6.98 -16.77
C ASP A 351 -19.96 -6.08 -17.93
N ASP A 352 -18.99 -5.54 -18.70
CA ASP A 352 -19.21 -4.70 -19.89
C ASP A 352 -19.88 -3.32 -19.63
N LEU A 353 -19.91 -2.80 -18.40
CA LEU A 353 -20.47 -1.47 -18.13
C LEU A 353 -19.49 -0.35 -18.49
N ASN A 354 -19.89 0.57 -19.35
CA ASN A 354 -19.11 1.77 -19.69
C ASN A 354 -19.51 2.99 -18.84
N THR A 355 -18.90 4.14 -19.11
CA THR A 355 -19.19 5.41 -18.44
C THR A 355 -20.38 6.17 -19.04
N ASP A 356 -21.20 5.53 -19.88
CA ASP A 356 -22.36 6.16 -20.50
C ASP A 356 -23.56 6.16 -19.52
N LEU A 357 -23.40 6.88 -18.41
CA LEU A 357 -24.29 6.91 -17.23
C LEU A 357 -24.58 8.35 -16.81
N PHE A 358 -25.66 8.58 -16.06
CA PHE A 358 -26.02 9.92 -15.57
C PHE A 358 -24.93 10.51 -14.68
N ALA A 359 -24.43 9.76 -13.70
CA ALA A 359 -23.29 10.16 -12.87
C ALA A 359 -22.06 10.59 -13.69
N PHE A 360 -21.88 10.06 -14.90
CA PHE A 360 -20.76 10.34 -15.79
C PHE A 360 -21.14 11.27 -16.95
N GLY A 361 -22.32 11.90 -16.88
CA GLY A 361 -22.76 13.01 -17.71
C GLY A 361 -23.68 12.65 -18.88
N ASN A 362 -24.21 11.43 -18.96
CA ASN A 362 -25.30 11.10 -19.88
C ASN A 362 -26.67 11.15 -19.17
N GLU A 363 -27.37 12.28 -19.33
CA GLU A 363 -28.67 12.52 -18.70
C GLU A 363 -29.82 11.62 -19.23
N GLU A 364 -29.61 10.87 -20.31
CA GLU A 364 -30.65 10.01 -20.90
C GLU A 364 -30.80 8.67 -20.18
N VAL A 365 -29.77 8.24 -19.44
CA VAL A 365 -29.71 6.97 -18.69
C VAL A 365 -30.23 7.15 -17.28
N ILE A 366 -31.00 6.17 -16.78
CA ILE A 366 -31.65 6.24 -15.47
C ILE A 366 -30.97 5.26 -14.52
N THR A 367 -30.10 5.77 -13.63
CA THR A 367 -29.33 4.99 -12.65
C THR A 367 -29.30 5.66 -11.28
N PRO A 368 -30.47 5.87 -10.64
CA PRO A 368 -30.58 6.68 -9.42
C PRO A 368 -29.73 6.18 -8.24
N THR A 369 -29.44 4.88 -8.15
CA THR A 369 -28.60 4.34 -7.08
C THR A 369 -27.14 4.71 -7.32
N ILE A 370 -26.59 4.40 -8.49
CA ILE A 370 -25.22 4.73 -8.88
C ILE A 370 -25.01 6.24 -8.81
N ASP A 371 -26.00 7.04 -9.24
CA ASP A 371 -25.95 8.50 -9.15
C ASP A 371 -25.85 8.97 -7.69
N LYS A 372 -26.70 8.46 -6.80
CA LYS A 372 -26.64 8.75 -5.36
C LYS A 372 -25.32 8.31 -4.74
N MET A 373 -24.81 7.13 -5.11
CA MET A 373 -23.54 6.61 -4.64
C MET A 373 -22.36 7.47 -5.11
N SER A 374 -22.45 8.02 -6.32
CA SER A 374 -21.50 8.99 -6.86
C SER A 374 -21.53 10.34 -6.11
N GLU A 375 -22.71 10.79 -5.67
CA GLU A 375 -22.88 12.04 -4.90
C GLU A 375 -22.30 11.95 -3.48
N ILE A 376 -22.40 10.79 -2.82
CA ILE A 376 -21.93 10.60 -1.44
C ILE A 376 -20.51 10.01 -1.36
N GLY A 377 -20.03 9.39 -2.43
CA GLY A 377 -18.71 8.79 -2.54
C GLY A 377 -17.76 9.63 -3.39
N ILE A 378 -16.67 8.99 -3.81
CA ILE A 378 -15.65 9.56 -4.69
C ILE A 378 -15.81 8.93 -6.07
N GLN A 379 -16.13 9.76 -7.05
CA GLN A 379 -16.23 9.38 -8.45
C GLN A 379 -14.89 9.60 -9.17
N TYR A 380 -14.28 8.52 -9.65
CA TYR A 380 -13.07 8.60 -10.48
C TYR A 380 -13.46 8.64 -11.96
N THR A 381 -13.47 9.85 -12.53
CA THR A 381 -13.91 10.08 -13.91
C THR A 381 -12.90 9.60 -14.97
N ASN A 382 -11.69 9.18 -14.57
CA ASN A 382 -10.64 8.75 -15.48
C ASN A 382 -10.04 7.38 -15.09
N ALA A 383 -10.88 6.46 -14.63
CA ALA A 383 -10.48 5.09 -14.32
C ALA A 383 -10.34 4.23 -15.59
N GLN A 384 -9.25 3.48 -15.71
CA GLN A 384 -8.94 2.60 -16.85
C GLN A 384 -8.79 1.15 -16.41
N CYS A 385 -9.27 0.23 -17.23
CA CYS A 385 -8.91 -1.19 -17.15
C CYS A 385 -7.52 -1.44 -17.75
N SER A 386 -6.88 -2.52 -17.33
CA SER A 386 -5.56 -2.92 -17.87
C SER A 386 -5.67 -3.75 -19.14
N TYR A 387 -6.85 -4.30 -19.46
CA TYR A 387 -7.10 -5.04 -20.69
C TYR A 387 -8.60 -4.98 -21.07
N PRO A 388 -8.99 -4.60 -22.29
CA PRO A 388 -10.39 -4.39 -22.68
C PRO A 388 -11.10 -5.71 -23.07
N VAL A 389 -10.96 -6.74 -22.22
CA VAL A 389 -11.57 -8.07 -22.28
C VAL A 389 -11.71 -8.63 -20.87
N CYS A 390 -12.90 -9.17 -20.54
CA CYS A 390 -13.28 -9.63 -19.20
C CYS A 390 -12.19 -10.42 -18.44
N GLY A 391 -11.83 -11.62 -18.90
CA GLY A 391 -10.86 -12.49 -18.23
C GLY A 391 -9.52 -11.84 -17.87
N PRO A 392 -8.77 -11.32 -18.86
CA PRO A 392 -7.54 -10.58 -18.62
C PRO A 392 -7.68 -9.38 -17.66
N SER A 393 -8.76 -8.59 -17.77
CA SER A 393 -8.98 -7.45 -16.87
C SER A 393 -9.22 -7.89 -15.42
N ARG A 394 -10.09 -8.90 -15.24
CA ARG A 394 -10.45 -9.44 -13.93
C ARG A 394 -9.26 -10.07 -13.24
N ALA A 395 -8.47 -10.87 -13.97
CA ALA A 395 -7.22 -11.39 -13.45
C ALA A 395 -6.29 -10.25 -13.02
N SER A 396 -6.15 -9.20 -13.85
CA SER A 396 -5.28 -8.05 -13.58
C SER A 396 -5.64 -7.31 -12.29
N PHE A 397 -6.89 -6.89 -12.08
CA PHE A 397 -7.24 -6.14 -10.87
C PHE A 397 -7.36 -7.01 -9.61
N LEU A 398 -7.63 -8.31 -9.74
CA LEU A 398 -7.65 -9.24 -8.59
C LEU A 398 -6.23 -9.68 -8.18
N THR A 399 -5.23 -9.61 -9.07
CA THR A 399 -3.81 -9.80 -8.71
C THR A 399 -3.08 -8.50 -8.44
N GLY A 400 -3.63 -7.35 -8.87
CA GLY A 400 -2.99 -6.04 -8.75
C GLY A 400 -1.77 -5.89 -9.67
N THR A 401 -1.73 -6.63 -10.79
CA THR A 401 -0.62 -6.68 -11.73
C THR A 401 -1.10 -6.50 -13.17
N TYR A 402 -0.25 -6.00 -14.06
CA TYR A 402 -0.58 -5.97 -15.49
C TYR A 402 -0.66 -7.39 -16.08
N PRO A 403 -1.40 -7.60 -17.18
CA PRO A 403 -1.58 -8.92 -17.81
C PRO A 403 -0.28 -9.60 -18.26
N GLU A 404 0.78 -8.84 -18.48
CA GLU A 404 2.12 -9.36 -18.78
C GLU A 404 2.70 -10.10 -17.57
N ARG A 405 2.49 -9.59 -16.35
CA ARG A 405 3.04 -10.20 -15.13
C ARG A 405 2.26 -11.44 -14.71
N ASN A 406 0.93 -11.42 -14.80
CA ASN A 406 0.11 -12.59 -14.46
C ASN A 406 -0.08 -13.57 -15.62
N GLY A 407 0.29 -13.19 -16.85
CA GLY A 407 0.24 -14.01 -18.06
C GLY A 407 -1.16 -14.23 -18.66
N VAL A 408 -2.24 -13.77 -18.02
CA VAL A 408 -3.61 -13.94 -18.51
C VAL A 408 -3.91 -12.92 -19.59
N THR A 409 -3.59 -13.27 -20.85
CA THR A 409 -3.69 -12.37 -22.01
C THR A 409 -4.79 -12.76 -23.02
N ASN A 410 -5.62 -13.74 -22.67
CA ASN A 410 -6.79 -14.19 -23.42
C ASN A 410 -7.71 -15.04 -22.51
N LEU A 411 -8.77 -15.62 -23.08
CA LEU A 411 -9.80 -16.38 -22.37
C LEU A 411 -9.53 -17.90 -22.29
N THR A 412 -8.30 -18.34 -22.55
CA THR A 412 -7.88 -19.76 -22.52
C THR A 412 -6.68 -20.02 -21.61
N LEU A 413 -6.11 -18.97 -21.00
CA LEU A 413 -4.95 -19.08 -20.11
C LEU A 413 -5.42 -18.99 -18.67
N GLN A 414 -5.08 -19.97 -17.84
CA GLN A 414 -5.48 -19.98 -16.43
C GLN A 414 -4.43 -19.32 -15.55
N LEU A 415 -4.88 -18.55 -14.55
CA LEU A 415 -3.99 -17.87 -13.61
C LEU A 415 -3.09 -18.86 -12.84
N SER A 416 -3.63 -20.04 -12.50
CA SER A 416 -2.90 -21.12 -11.83
C SER A 416 -1.79 -21.74 -12.70
N GLU A 417 -1.85 -21.57 -14.01
CA GLU A 417 -0.83 -22.05 -14.95
C GLU A 417 0.19 -20.95 -15.24
N THR A 418 -0.27 -19.70 -15.37
CA THR A 418 0.57 -18.59 -15.83
C THR A 418 1.28 -17.85 -14.71
N ALA A 419 0.73 -17.85 -13.49
CA ALA A 419 1.32 -17.16 -12.34
C ALA A 419 0.83 -17.76 -10.99
N PRO A 420 1.11 -19.05 -10.70
CA PRO A 420 0.66 -19.72 -9.47
C PRO A 420 1.21 -19.11 -8.17
N GLU A 421 2.26 -18.28 -8.25
CA GLU A 421 2.85 -17.60 -7.11
C GLU A 421 2.11 -16.34 -6.66
N LEU A 422 1.24 -15.78 -7.51
CA LEU A 422 0.53 -14.54 -7.22
C LEU A 422 -0.67 -14.79 -6.32
N THR A 423 -0.68 -14.15 -5.15
CA THR A 423 -1.81 -14.16 -4.21
C THR A 423 -2.88 -13.16 -4.66
N THR A 424 -4.10 -13.62 -4.88
CA THR A 424 -5.22 -12.74 -5.26
C THR A 424 -5.73 -11.90 -4.09
N LEU A 425 -6.38 -10.77 -4.34
CA LEU A 425 -6.98 -9.90 -3.32
C LEU A 425 -7.88 -10.65 -2.33
N PRO A 426 -8.90 -11.42 -2.77
CA PRO A 426 -9.74 -12.17 -1.84
C PRO A 426 -8.94 -13.22 -1.05
N GLU A 427 -7.96 -13.89 -1.66
CA GLU A 427 -7.08 -14.83 -0.96
C GLU A 427 -6.23 -14.13 0.13
N MET A 428 -5.72 -12.92 -0.14
CA MET A 428 -5.00 -12.12 0.85
C MET A 428 -5.89 -11.76 2.04
N LEU A 429 -7.13 -11.34 1.80
CA LEU A 429 -8.07 -11.01 2.88
C LEU A 429 -8.46 -12.26 3.68
N SER A 430 -8.75 -13.38 3.01
CA SER A 430 -9.05 -14.68 3.64
C SER A 430 -7.92 -15.12 4.59
N ARG A 431 -6.66 -15.04 4.12
CA ARG A 431 -5.46 -15.33 4.93
C ARG A 431 -5.29 -14.40 6.13
N ASN A 432 -5.89 -13.21 6.10
CA ASN A 432 -5.82 -12.21 7.17
C ASN A 432 -7.13 -12.11 7.97
N GLY A 433 -7.88 -13.21 8.04
CA GLY A 433 -9.00 -13.34 8.97
C GLY A 433 -10.30 -12.70 8.51
N TYR A 434 -10.45 -12.37 7.23
CA TYR A 434 -11.74 -11.99 6.66
C TYR A 434 -12.54 -13.23 6.26
N ARG A 435 -13.87 -13.11 6.36
CA ARG A 435 -14.76 -13.99 5.60
C ARG A 435 -14.85 -13.46 4.18
N THR A 436 -14.52 -14.29 3.21
CA THR A 436 -14.55 -13.92 1.80
C THR A 436 -15.64 -14.70 1.11
N ALA A 437 -16.63 -13.98 0.57
CA ALA A 437 -17.74 -14.53 -0.16
C ALA A 437 -17.87 -13.86 -1.52
N VAL A 438 -18.44 -14.62 -2.45
CA VAL A 438 -18.57 -14.24 -3.85
C VAL A 438 -19.94 -14.61 -4.37
N VAL A 439 -20.51 -13.72 -5.17
CA VAL A 439 -21.75 -13.93 -5.90
C VAL A 439 -21.56 -13.50 -7.36
N GLY A 440 -22.02 -14.31 -8.30
CA GLY A 440 -21.99 -13.98 -9.72
C GLY A 440 -20.61 -14.12 -10.38
N LYS A 441 -20.31 -13.23 -11.34
CA LYS A 441 -19.08 -13.26 -12.16
C LYS A 441 -18.06 -12.25 -11.62
N VAL A 442 -17.18 -12.68 -10.72
CA VAL A 442 -16.07 -11.87 -10.19
C VAL A 442 -14.78 -12.21 -10.93
N PHE A 443 -14.32 -13.46 -10.81
CA PHE A 443 -13.38 -14.04 -11.77
C PHE A 443 -14.09 -14.39 -13.08
N ASP A 444 -13.34 -14.47 -14.19
CA ASP A 444 -13.85 -15.12 -15.39
C ASP A 444 -13.64 -16.63 -15.26
N PRO A 445 -14.69 -17.45 -15.40
CA PRO A 445 -14.63 -18.90 -15.20
C PRO A 445 -13.64 -19.62 -16.10
N ARG A 446 -13.21 -19.02 -17.21
CA ARG A 446 -12.26 -19.63 -18.15
C ARG A 446 -10.80 -19.40 -17.77
N ASN A 447 -10.55 -18.56 -16.78
CA ASN A 447 -9.20 -18.11 -16.40
C ASN A 447 -8.81 -18.55 -14.98
N VAL A 448 -9.67 -19.29 -14.28
CA VAL A 448 -9.46 -19.85 -12.92
C VAL A 448 -10.02 -21.27 -12.84
N ASP A 449 -9.85 -21.95 -11.70
CA ASP A 449 -10.37 -23.30 -11.49
C ASP A 449 -11.90 -23.40 -11.51
N ASN A 450 -12.40 -24.65 -11.57
CA ASN A 450 -13.83 -24.97 -11.75
C ASN A 450 -14.71 -24.71 -10.51
N ASP A 451 -14.15 -24.26 -9.37
CA ASP A 451 -14.88 -23.70 -8.23
C ASP A 451 -14.49 -22.20 -8.01
N HIS A 452 -14.08 -21.58 -9.13
CA HIS A 452 -13.92 -20.16 -9.48
C HIS A 452 -12.93 -19.35 -8.60
N HIS A 453 -11.84 -20.05 -8.26
CA HIS A 453 -10.74 -19.72 -7.35
C HIS A 453 -10.99 -20.04 -5.88
N ASP A 454 -11.31 -21.32 -5.60
CA ASP A 454 -11.69 -21.92 -4.31
C ASP A 454 -10.87 -21.45 -3.09
N ILE A 455 -9.54 -21.33 -3.23
CA ILE A 455 -8.65 -20.88 -2.15
C ILE A 455 -8.90 -19.44 -1.71
N ALA A 456 -9.57 -18.65 -2.55
CA ALA A 456 -9.88 -17.25 -2.28
C ALA A 456 -11.14 -17.06 -1.41
N TRP A 457 -11.98 -18.09 -1.27
CA TRP A 457 -13.31 -17.99 -0.70
C TRP A 457 -13.45 -18.83 0.57
N THR A 458 -13.86 -18.20 1.68
CA THR A 458 -14.15 -18.94 2.93
C THR A 458 -15.57 -19.50 2.95
N ASP A 459 -16.45 -18.93 2.14
CA ASP A 459 -17.87 -19.26 2.06
C ASP A 459 -18.19 -19.94 0.72
N THR A 460 -19.24 -20.75 0.71
CA THR A 460 -19.57 -21.62 -0.43
C THR A 460 -19.95 -20.83 -1.69
N TYR A 461 -19.12 -20.92 -2.73
CA TYR A 461 -19.48 -20.38 -4.03
C TYR A 461 -20.63 -21.17 -4.67
N THR A 462 -21.56 -20.46 -5.31
CA THR A 462 -22.61 -21.04 -6.15
C THR A 462 -22.37 -20.61 -7.59
N ASP A 463 -22.14 -21.58 -8.49
CA ASP A 463 -21.93 -21.29 -9.90
C ASP A 463 -23.14 -20.51 -10.46
N PRO A 464 -22.90 -19.41 -11.20
CA PRO A 464 -23.92 -18.62 -11.89
C PRO A 464 -24.94 -19.43 -12.71
N ASN A 465 -24.58 -20.63 -13.15
CA ASN A 465 -25.42 -21.53 -13.93
C ASN A 465 -26.32 -22.44 -13.07
N ASP A 466 -26.10 -22.52 -11.76
CA ASP A 466 -26.77 -23.47 -10.87
C ASP A 466 -27.92 -22.87 -10.04
N TYR A 467 -28.22 -21.57 -10.23
CA TYR A 467 -29.36 -20.92 -9.56
C TYR A 467 -30.70 -21.48 -10.03
N THR A 468 -31.64 -21.61 -9.09
CA THR A 468 -33.00 -22.08 -9.33
C THR A 468 -34.00 -20.93 -9.41
N TYR A 469 -34.89 -20.94 -10.39
CA TYR A 469 -35.88 -19.88 -10.61
C TYR A 469 -37.29 -20.30 -10.19
N PRO A 470 -38.17 -19.35 -9.85
CA PRO A 470 -39.57 -19.62 -9.59
C PRO A 470 -40.26 -20.31 -10.79
N GLU A 471 -40.87 -21.48 -10.56
CA GLU A 471 -41.56 -22.25 -11.61
C GLU A 471 -42.71 -21.47 -12.26
N GLU A 472 -43.28 -20.48 -11.55
CA GLU A 472 -44.37 -19.63 -12.03
C GLU A 472 -43.99 -18.72 -13.20
N TYR A 473 -42.70 -18.48 -13.43
CA TYR A 473 -42.19 -17.78 -14.61
C TYR A 473 -42.18 -18.64 -15.89
N GLY A 474 -42.50 -19.93 -15.76
CA GLY A 474 -42.80 -20.81 -16.88
C GLY A 474 -41.61 -21.02 -17.83
N PRO A 475 -41.82 -21.11 -19.15
CA PRO A 475 -40.77 -21.50 -20.09
C PRO A 475 -39.65 -20.47 -20.26
N PHE A 476 -39.85 -19.22 -19.84
CA PHE A 476 -38.84 -18.16 -19.89
C PHE A 476 -37.58 -18.52 -19.09
N VAL A 477 -37.77 -19.12 -17.92
CA VAL A 477 -36.70 -19.55 -17.01
C VAL A 477 -36.30 -21.03 -17.20
N LYS A 478 -36.62 -21.64 -18.35
CA LYS A 478 -36.33 -23.06 -18.58
C LYS A 478 -34.85 -23.28 -18.92
N GLY A 479 -34.08 -23.72 -17.93
CA GLY A 479 -32.61 -23.84 -18.03
C GLY A 479 -31.94 -22.52 -17.66
N THR A 480 -30.69 -22.31 -18.07
CA THR A 480 -29.89 -21.11 -17.71
C THR A 480 -30.04 -19.94 -18.68
N SER A 481 -31.02 -20.00 -19.60
CA SER A 481 -30.99 -19.19 -20.82
C SER A 481 -31.81 -17.88 -20.78
N TYR A 482 -32.74 -17.69 -19.83
CA TYR A 482 -33.63 -16.52 -19.68
C TYR A 482 -34.09 -15.88 -20.99
N ARG A 483 -34.69 -16.68 -21.87
CA ARG A 483 -35.03 -16.24 -23.21
C ARG A 483 -36.34 -16.84 -23.68
N VAL A 484 -37.16 -16.00 -24.30
CA VAL A 484 -38.28 -16.37 -25.16
C VAL A 484 -37.75 -16.79 -26.54
N GLU A 485 -36.72 -16.11 -27.04
CA GLU A 485 -36.11 -16.39 -28.36
C GLU A 485 -34.59 -16.61 -28.28
N ALA A 486 -34.13 -17.76 -28.76
CA ALA A 486 -32.71 -18.10 -28.72
C ALA A 486 -31.89 -17.30 -29.75
N ASP A 487 -30.70 -16.87 -29.33
CA ASP A 487 -29.69 -16.17 -30.13
C ASP A 487 -30.11 -14.78 -30.64
N MET A 488 -30.94 -14.07 -29.87
CA MET A 488 -31.24 -12.64 -30.07
C MET A 488 -30.24 -11.74 -29.32
N SER A 489 -29.89 -10.60 -29.92
CA SER A 489 -28.95 -9.60 -29.39
C SER A 489 -29.50 -8.85 -28.17
N PHE A 490 -30.83 -8.70 -28.10
CA PHE A 490 -31.55 -8.20 -26.93
C PHE A 490 -32.88 -8.94 -26.73
N GLU A 491 -33.44 -8.85 -25.53
CA GLU A 491 -34.78 -9.37 -25.24
C GLU A 491 -35.48 -8.55 -24.13
N ILE A 492 -36.74 -8.20 -24.37
CA ILE A 492 -37.61 -7.57 -23.36
C ILE A 492 -38.31 -8.67 -22.58
N GLY A 493 -38.15 -8.64 -21.24
CA GLY A 493 -38.82 -9.56 -20.33
C GLY A 493 -40.35 -9.67 -20.49
N PRO A 494 -40.96 -10.82 -20.14
CA PRO A 494 -42.41 -10.93 -20.03
C PRO A 494 -43.00 -10.05 -18.89
N ASP A 495 -44.26 -9.63 -19.00
CA ASP A 495 -44.95 -8.75 -18.03
C ASP A 495 -45.03 -9.31 -16.59
N ASN A 496 -44.87 -10.62 -16.40
CA ASN A 496 -45.09 -11.31 -15.12
C ASN A 496 -43.80 -11.90 -14.52
N VAL A 497 -42.63 -11.48 -14.99
CA VAL A 497 -41.33 -11.95 -14.50
C VAL A 497 -40.62 -10.77 -13.85
N GLY A 498 -40.41 -10.84 -12.53
CA GLY A 498 -39.64 -9.86 -11.76
C GLY A 498 -38.13 -10.10 -11.84
N ASP A 499 -37.35 -9.29 -11.12
CA ASP A 499 -35.88 -9.39 -11.07
C ASP A 499 -35.36 -10.79 -10.70
N ASP A 500 -36.02 -11.46 -9.75
CA ASP A 500 -35.70 -12.82 -9.30
C ASP A 500 -35.93 -13.89 -10.40
N GLY A 501 -36.55 -13.52 -11.51
CA GLY A 501 -36.62 -14.32 -12.72
C GLY A 501 -35.37 -14.25 -13.61
N TYR A 502 -34.35 -13.49 -13.21
CA TYR A 502 -33.12 -13.24 -13.98
C TYR A 502 -31.86 -13.49 -13.12
N GLN A 503 -30.72 -13.68 -13.78
CA GLN A 503 -29.47 -14.10 -13.13
C GLN A 503 -28.95 -13.08 -12.14
N ASP A 504 -28.92 -11.81 -12.55
CA ASP A 504 -28.43 -10.73 -11.71
C ASP A 504 -29.37 -10.40 -10.54
N GLY A 505 -30.67 -10.71 -10.64
CA GLY A 505 -31.62 -10.56 -9.54
C GLY A 505 -31.43 -11.67 -8.51
N GLN A 506 -31.18 -12.90 -8.96
CA GLN A 506 -30.75 -13.99 -8.08
C GLN A 506 -29.39 -13.71 -7.42
N PHE A 507 -28.46 -13.04 -8.12
CA PHE A 507 -27.20 -12.61 -7.51
C PHE A 507 -27.46 -11.57 -6.41
N ALA A 508 -28.34 -10.60 -6.63
CA ALA A 508 -28.72 -9.65 -5.59
C ALA A 508 -29.33 -10.38 -4.38
N ASP A 509 -30.31 -11.26 -4.61
CA ASP A 509 -30.97 -12.02 -3.55
C ASP A 509 -29.99 -12.90 -2.75
N HIS A 510 -29.01 -13.51 -3.39
CA HIS A 510 -27.98 -14.29 -2.70
C HIS A 510 -26.99 -13.41 -1.93
N ALA A 511 -26.64 -12.23 -2.46
CA ALA A 511 -25.86 -11.25 -1.70
C ALA A 511 -26.61 -10.79 -0.42
N LEU A 512 -27.93 -10.60 -0.49
CA LEU A 512 -28.76 -10.30 0.68
C LEU A 512 -28.72 -11.42 1.72
N GLN A 513 -28.73 -12.69 1.29
CA GLN A 513 -28.59 -13.84 2.19
C GLN A 513 -27.22 -13.89 2.88
N TYR A 514 -26.15 -13.54 2.16
CA TYR A 514 -24.83 -13.40 2.77
C TYR A 514 -24.79 -12.29 3.82
N LEU A 515 -25.38 -11.13 3.53
CA LEU A 515 -25.46 -10.04 4.49
C LEU A 515 -26.26 -10.42 5.75
N ASP A 516 -27.39 -11.13 5.60
CA ASP A 516 -28.17 -11.69 6.73
C ASP A 516 -27.37 -12.71 7.57
N HIS A 517 -26.43 -13.42 6.94
CA HIS A 517 -25.55 -14.37 7.62
C HIS A 517 -24.41 -13.64 8.34
N PHE A 518 -23.80 -12.64 7.70
CA PHE A 518 -22.69 -11.87 8.25
C PHE A 518 -23.09 -10.99 9.45
N GLU A 519 -24.32 -10.47 9.47
CA GLU A 519 -24.88 -9.74 10.62
C GLU A 519 -24.73 -10.54 11.94
N LYS A 520 -24.77 -11.87 11.87
CA LYS A 520 -24.77 -12.76 13.04
C LYS A 520 -23.37 -13.18 13.51
N ILE A 521 -22.31 -12.71 12.85
CA ILE A 521 -20.94 -13.20 13.03
C ILE A 521 -19.99 -12.02 13.25
N ASP A 522 -19.12 -12.11 14.26
CA ASP A 522 -18.24 -11.00 14.66
C ASP A 522 -17.06 -10.75 13.70
N GLN A 523 -16.74 -11.71 12.84
CA GLN A 523 -15.65 -11.61 11.85
C GLN A 523 -15.99 -10.63 10.72
N PRO A 524 -15.04 -9.78 10.25
CA PRO A 524 -15.28 -8.88 9.13
C PRO A 524 -15.47 -9.66 7.81
N PHE A 525 -16.18 -9.07 6.86
CA PHE A 525 -16.43 -9.68 5.56
C PHE A 525 -15.86 -8.90 4.38
N PHE A 526 -15.49 -9.64 3.34
CA PHE A 526 -15.30 -9.18 1.96
C PHE A 526 -16.35 -9.88 1.10
N LEU A 527 -17.35 -9.15 0.63
CA LEU A 527 -18.39 -9.65 -0.25
C LEU A 527 -18.16 -9.10 -1.66
N ALA A 528 -17.78 -9.97 -2.60
CA ALA A 528 -17.64 -9.61 -4.00
C ALA A 528 -18.91 -9.99 -4.79
N VAL A 529 -19.51 -9.03 -5.48
CA VAL A 529 -20.74 -9.23 -6.27
C VAL A 529 -20.48 -8.86 -7.72
N GLY A 530 -20.54 -9.86 -8.60
CA GLY A 530 -20.25 -9.75 -10.02
C GLY A 530 -21.51 -9.82 -10.87
N PHE A 531 -22.04 -8.68 -11.30
CA PHE A 531 -23.20 -8.63 -12.20
C PHE A 531 -22.79 -8.86 -13.66
N LYS A 532 -23.63 -9.58 -14.42
CA LYS A 532 -23.39 -9.90 -15.84
C LYS A 532 -23.94 -8.86 -16.79
N LYS A 533 -25.09 -8.24 -16.52
CA LYS A 533 -25.56 -7.15 -17.40
C LYS A 533 -24.68 -5.90 -17.17
N PRO A 534 -24.43 -5.09 -18.21
CA PRO A 534 -25.03 -5.12 -19.54
C PRO A 534 -24.35 -6.01 -20.58
N HIS A 535 -23.46 -6.96 -20.25
CA HIS A 535 -22.88 -7.90 -21.24
C HIS A 535 -23.95 -8.56 -22.13
N LEU A 536 -23.67 -8.65 -23.44
CA LEU A 536 -24.53 -9.27 -24.45
C LEU A 536 -24.95 -10.70 -24.05
N PRO A 537 -26.19 -11.14 -24.36
CA PRO A 537 -27.29 -10.38 -24.94
C PRO A 537 -27.84 -9.31 -23.98
N PHE A 538 -28.44 -8.23 -24.47
CA PHE A 538 -29.08 -7.24 -23.62
C PHE A 538 -30.47 -7.71 -23.18
N ILE A 539 -30.54 -8.29 -21.97
CA ILE A 539 -31.77 -8.87 -21.43
C ILE A 539 -32.05 -8.22 -20.07
N ALA A 540 -33.21 -7.57 -19.95
CA ALA A 540 -33.67 -6.97 -18.71
C ALA A 540 -35.18 -7.20 -18.50
N PRO A 541 -35.67 -7.16 -17.25
CA PRO A 541 -37.10 -7.13 -16.98
C PRO A 541 -37.79 -5.98 -17.72
N LYS A 542 -39.06 -6.21 -18.08
CA LYS A 542 -39.81 -5.28 -18.94
C LYS A 542 -39.89 -3.87 -18.39
N GLU A 543 -40.03 -3.74 -17.08
CA GLU A 543 -40.17 -2.43 -16.42
C GLU A 543 -38.99 -1.50 -16.68
N TYR A 544 -37.77 -2.03 -16.81
CA TYR A 544 -36.58 -1.25 -17.14
C TYR A 544 -36.57 -0.82 -18.61
N HIS A 545 -37.07 -1.65 -19.52
CA HIS A 545 -37.28 -1.23 -20.92
C HIS A 545 -38.37 -0.16 -21.04
N ASP A 546 -39.43 -0.24 -20.20
CA ASP A 546 -40.51 0.74 -20.20
C ASP A 546 -40.01 2.16 -19.83
N LEU A 547 -38.91 2.29 -19.09
CA LEU A 547 -38.25 3.58 -18.78
C LEU A 547 -37.78 4.33 -20.04
N TYR A 548 -37.51 3.60 -21.12
CA TYR A 548 -37.00 4.13 -22.39
C TYR A 548 -38.02 4.05 -23.53
N LYS A 549 -39.24 3.59 -23.23
CA LYS A 549 -40.31 3.44 -24.21
C LYS A 549 -40.73 4.78 -24.79
N GLY A 550 -40.73 4.86 -26.13
CA GLY A 550 -41.09 6.08 -26.86
C GLY A 550 -40.05 7.20 -26.79
N LYS A 551 -38.89 6.98 -26.15
CA LYS A 551 -37.74 7.88 -26.23
C LYS A 551 -36.96 7.62 -27.51
N THR A 552 -36.31 8.66 -28.02
CA THR A 552 -35.27 8.56 -29.06
C THR A 552 -33.98 8.97 -28.39
N LEU A 553 -33.03 8.04 -28.28
CA LEU A 553 -31.78 8.25 -27.58
C LEU A 553 -30.74 8.85 -28.52
N THR A 554 -29.77 9.59 -27.97
CA THR A 554 -28.67 10.13 -28.76
C THR A 554 -27.73 9.02 -29.19
N LEU A 555 -27.49 8.89 -30.50
CA LEU A 555 -26.49 7.96 -31.02
C LEU A 555 -25.10 8.60 -30.98
N ALA A 556 -24.07 7.76 -30.97
CA ALA A 556 -22.68 8.20 -31.01
C ALA A 556 -22.45 9.17 -32.19
N PRO A 557 -21.94 10.39 -31.93
CA PRO A 557 -21.80 11.42 -32.97
C PRO A 557 -20.71 11.09 -34.01
N PHE A 558 -19.81 10.15 -33.71
CA PHE A 558 -18.71 9.74 -34.57
C PHE A 558 -18.71 8.21 -34.74
N GLN A 559 -19.16 7.73 -35.90
CA GLN A 559 -19.33 6.30 -36.19
C GLN A 559 -18.45 5.86 -37.37
N LYS A 560 -17.17 6.22 -37.34
CA LYS A 560 -16.17 5.79 -38.31
C LYS A 560 -14.81 5.63 -37.64
N MET A 561 -13.87 4.99 -38.33
CA MET A 561 -12.48 4.97 -37.88
C MET A 561 -11.90 6.40 -37.81
N PRO A 562 -11.15 6.77 -36.75
CA PRO A 562 -10.44 8.02 -36.63
C PRO A 562 -9.51 8.23 -37.82
N GLU A 563 -9.37 9.49 -38.24
CA GLU A 563 -8.45 9.83 -39.32
C GLU A 563 -7.00 9.53 -38.90
N GLY A 564 -6.24 8.82 -39.73
CA GLY A 564 -4.82 8.52 -39.45
C GLY A 564 -4.58 7.26 -38.60
N THR A 565 -5.64 6.54 -38.20
CA THR A 565 -5.52 5.20 -37.60
C THR A 565 -5.38 4.12 -38.67
N ASP A 566 -4.63 3.06 -38.37
CA ASP A 566 -4.51 1.88 -39.23
C ASP A 566 -5.62 0.84 -38.96
N GLU A 567 -6.21 0.31 -40.03
CA GLU A 567 -7.28 -0.69 -40.00
C GLU A 567 -6.93 -1.95 -39.18
N PHE A 568 -5.65 -2.34 -39.08
CA PHE A 568 -5.28 -3.55 -38.32
C PHE A 568 -5.57 -3.44 -36.82
N THR A 569 -5.66 -2.20 -36.30
CA THR A 569 -5.94 -1.90 -34.89
C THR A 569 -7.42 -2.14 -34.55
N TYR A 570 -8.29 -2.17 -35.57
CA TYR A 570 -9.73 -2.37 -35.44
C TYR A 570 -10.11 -3.86 -35.45
N LYS A 571 -11.22 -4.19 -34.77
CA LYS A 571 -11.86 -5.51 -34.80
C LYS A 571 -13.33 -5.33 -35.16
N GLU A 572 -13.79 -6.07 -36.15
CA GLU A 572 -15.24 -6.24 -36.39
C GLU A 572 -15.90 -6.75 -35.10
N PRO A 573 -17.14 -6.34 -34.77
CA PRO A 573 -17.81 -6.76 -33.54
C PRO A 573 -18.36 -8.18 -33.69
N THR A 574 -17.47 -9.14 -33.85
CA THR A 574 -17.78 -10.55 -34.10
C THR A 574 -18.72 -11.16 -33.06
N GLU A 575 -18.68 -10.65 -31.83
CA GLU A 575 -19.60 -11.06 -30.77
C GLU A 575 -21.04 -10.62 -31.05
N LEU A 576 -21.25 -9.36 -31.45
CA LEU A 576 -22.57 -8.86 -31.83
C LEU A 576 -23.06 -9.50 -33.13
N LEU A 577 -22.16 -9.68 -34.10
CA LEU A 577 -22.47 -10.34 -35.37
C LEU A 577 -22.91 -11.80 -35.21
N GLY A 578 -22.65 -12.43 -34.06
CA GLY A 578 -23.10 -13.80 -33.77
C GLY A 578 -24.61 -13.94 -33.54
N TYR A 579 -25.35 -12.85 -33.35
CA TYR A 579 -26.79 -12.86 -33.07
C TYR A 579 -27.65 -12.85 -34.33
N LYS A 580 -28.76 -13.58 -34.31
CA LYS A 580 -29.63 -13.82 -35.48
C LYS A 580 -30.34 -12.58 -36.00
N ASP A 581 -30.60 -11.62 -35.13
CA ASP A 581 -31.26 -10.36 -35.46
C ASP A 581 -30.29 -9.24 -35.85
N ILE A 582 -28.99 -9.55 -35.90
CA ILE A 582 -27.95 -8.65 -36.40
C ILE A 582 -27.64 -9.00 -37.85
N PRO A 583 -27.65 -8.01 -38.76
CA PRO A 583 -27.29 -8.22 -40.17
C PRO A 583 -25.89 -8.82 -40.29
N GLN A 584 -25.76 -9.89 -41.09
CA GLN A 584 -24.47 -10.52 -41.38
C GLN A 584 -23.66 -9.75 -42.43
N ASP A 585 -24.34 -8.94 -43.24
CA ASP A 585 -23.73 -8.00 -44.19
C ASP A 585 -23.94 -6.57 -43.69
N TRP A 586 -22.86 -5.78 -43.66
CA TRP A 586 -22.80 -4.43 -43.07
C TRP A 586 -22.57 -3.38 -44.16
N ASP A 587 -23.60 -3.11 -44.97
CA ASP A 587 -23.52 -2.16 -46.10
C ASP A 587 -24.41 -0.91 -45.90
N THR A 588 -24.88 -0.63 -44.67
CA THR A 588 -25.78 0.50 -44.42
C THR A 588 -25.04 1.80 -44.16
N GLU A 589 -25.61 2.93 -44.60
CA GLU A 589 -25.04 4.28 -44.45
C GLU A 589 -25.90 5.16 -43.52
N TYR A 590 -25.27 5.82 -42.55
CA TYR A 590 -25.92 6.78 -41.64
C TYR A 590 -25.08 8.04 -41.49
N ASN A 591 -25.66 9.23 -41.67
CA ASN A 591 -24.96 10.52 -41.55
C ASN A 591 -23.63 10.60 -42.34
N GLY A 592 -23.51 9.90 -43.47
CA GLY A 592 -22.29 9.84 -44.28
C GLY A 592 -21.26 8.81 -43.81
N PHE A 593 -21.58 7.99 -42.80
CA PHE A 593 -20.77 6.88 -42.31
C PHE A 593 -21.23 5.56 -42.94
N GLN A 594 -20.29 4.74 -43.40
CA GLN A 594 -20.56 3.46 -44.07
C GLN A 594 -20.41 2.30 -43.07
N ASN A 595 -21.03 1.17 -43.39
CA ASN A 595 -20.92 -0.09 -42.66
C ASN A 595 -21.39 -0.01 -41.20
N VAL A 596 -22.38 0.83 -40.94
CA VAL A 596 -23.03 0.93 -39.63
C VAL A 596 -24.24 -0.01 -39.54
N LEU A 597 -24.84 -0.17 -38.37
CA LEU A 597 -26.15 -0.79 -38.21
C LEU A 597 -27.28 0.18 -38.63
N ASP A 598 -28.42 -0.37 -39.07
CA ASP A 598 -29.63 0.43 -39.30
C ASP A 598 -29.98 1.24 -38.04
N LEU A 599 -30.40 2.50 -38.24
CA LEU A 599 -30.80 3.44 -37.21
C LEU A 599 -31.78 2.83 -36.20
N GLU A 600 -32.77 2.08 -36.69
CA GLU A 600 -33.77 1.43 -35.82
C GLU A 600 -33.09 0.40 -34.91
N LYS A 601 -32.21 -0.44 -35.46
CA LYS A 601 -31.47 -1.44 -34.69
C LYS A 601 -30.50 -0.80 -33.69
N GLN A 602 -29.83 0.30 -34.06
CA GLN A 602 -28.99 1.05 -33.11
C GLN A 602 -29.79 1.56 -31.92
N GLN A 603 -30.99 2.12 -32.17
CA GLN A 603 -31.89 2.58 -31.11
C GLN A 603 -32.38 1.42 -30.23
N GLU A 604 -32.70 0.26 -30.81
CA GLU A 604 -33.09 -0.94 -30.06
C GLU A 604 -31.99 -1.42 -29.11
N LEU A 605 -30.77 -1.54 -29.63
CA LEU A 605 -29.61 -1.98 -28.85
C LEU A 605 -29.27 -0.99 -27.73
N LEU A 606 -29.26 0.31 -28.03
CA LEU A 606 -28.95 1.35 -27.05
C LEU A 606 -29.97 1.40 -25.92
N LYS A 607 -31.28 1.36 -26.25
CA LYS A 607 -32.35 1.27 -25.24
C LYS A 607 -32.23 0.04 -24.37
N SER A 608 -31.82 -1.09 -24.96
CA SER A 608 -31.68 -2.35 -24.24
C SER A 608 -30.43 -2.36 -23.35
N TYR A 609 -29.32 -1.75 -23.79
CA TYR A 609 -28.14 -1.54 -22.97
C TYR A 609 -28.44 -0.64 -21.76
N TYR A 610 -29.15 0.48 -21.95
CA TYR A 610 -29.56 1.35 -20.85
C TYR A 610 -30.61 0.71 -19.93
N ALA A 611 -31.52 -0.12 -20.46
CA ALA A 611 -32.43 -0.92 -19.63
C ALA A 611 -31.67 -1.91 -18.73
N CYS A 612 -30.64 -2.57 -19.26
CA CYS A 612 -29.72 -3.39 -18.49
C CYS A 612 -28.99 -2.59 -17.40
N ALA A 613 -28.49 -1.39 -17.71
CA ALA A 613 -27.85 -0.52 -16.73
C ALA A 613 -28.81 -0.11 -15.60
N SER A 614 -30.04 0.30 -15.93
CA SER A 614 -31.09 0.61 -14.94
C SER A 614 -31.50 -0.60 -14.09
N TYR A 615 -31.48 -1.79 -14.68
CA TYR A 615 -31.77 -3.03 -13.98
C TYR A 615 -30.68 -3.35 -12.93
N ILE A 616 -29.41 -3.26 -13.31
CA ILE A 616 -28.29 -3.47 -12.37
C ILE A 616 -28.23 -2.38 -11.31
N ASP A 617 -28.54 -1.13 -11.65
CA ASP A 617 -28.66 -0.04 -10.68
C ASP A 617 -29.64 -0.38 -9.54
N ALA A 618 -30.82 -0.91 -9.88
CA ALA A 618 -31.80 -1.34 -8.90
C ALA A 618 -31.30 -2.53 -8.05
N GLN A 619 -30.53 -3.45 -8.63
CA GLN A 619 -29.96 -4.58 -7.90
C GLN A 619 -28.88 -4.13 -6.90
N ILE A 620 -28.05 -3.16 -7.28
CA ILE A 620 -27.09 -2.51 -6.37
C ILE A 620 -27.83 -1.82 -5.23
N GLY A 621 -28.94 -1.14 -5.55
CA GLY A 621 -29.80 -0.47 -4.57
C GLY A 621 -30.24 -1.41 -3.45
N LYS A 622 -30.73 -2.61 -3.79
CA LYS A 622 -31.13 -3.63 -2.80
C LYS A 622 -30.00 -4.00 -1.84
N ILE A 623 -28.79 -4.22 -2.36
CA ILE A 623 -27.64 -4.63 -1.54
C ILE A 623 -27.20 -3.50 -0.60
N VAL A 624 -27.13 -2.27 -1.10
CA VAL A 624 -26.72 -1.10 -0.30
C VAL A 624 -27.77 -0.76 0.77
N GLU A 625 -29.06 -0.85 0.43
CA GLU A 625 -30.15 -0.68 1.40
C GLU A 625 -30.09 -1.73 2.50
N LYS A 626 -29.74 -2.98 2.16
CA LYS A 626 -29.58 -4.04 3.16
C LYS A 626 -28.40 -3.81 4.10
N LEU A 627 -27.25 -3.35 3.59
CA LEU A 627 -26.12 -2.93 4.43
C LEU A 627 -26.52 -1.85 5.44
N GLU A 628 -27.36 -0.90 5.02
CA GLU A 628 -27.91 0.13 5.90
C GLU A 628 -28.87 -0.46 6.94
N GLU A 629 -29.75 -1.39 6.53
CA GLU A 629 -30.70 -2.08 7.41
C GLU A 629 -30.02 -2.85 8.54
N ILE A 630 -28.94 -3.57 8.24
CA ILE A 630 -28.19 -4.37 9.24
C ILE A 630 -27.18 -3.52 10.04
N GLY A 631 -27.08 -2.22 9.76
CA GLY A 631 -26.20 -1.30 10.48
C GLY A 631 -24.70 -1.44 10.17
N GLU A 632 -24.33 -2.14 9.09
CA GLU A 632 -22.93 -2.39 8.70
C GLU A 632 -22.42 -1.39 7.63
N LYS A 633 -23.25 -0.43 7.21
CA LYS A 633 -22.89 0.54 6.16
C LYS A 633 -21.73 1.47 6.55
N GLU A 634 -21.75 1.99 7.77
CA GLU A 634 -20.78 3.00 8.25
C GLU A 634 -19.37 2.42 8.49
N ASN A 635 -19.21 1.12 8.35
CA ASN A 635 -17.96 0.39 8.52
C ASN A 635 -17.65 -0.52 7.31
N THR A 636 -18.32 -0.29 6.18
CA THR A 636 -18.08 -1.02 4.92
C THR A 636 -17.51 -0.09 3.85
N LEU A 637 -16.32 -0.42 3.32
CA LEU A 637 -15.83 0.17 2.08
C LEU A 637 -16.64 -0.39 0.90
N ILE A 638 -17.34 0.47 0.16
CA ILE A 638 -18.13 0.06 -1.01
C ILE A 638 -17.40 0.51 -2.27
N VAL A 639 -17.06 -0.44 -3.13
CA VAL A 639 -16.44 -0.19 -4.44
C VAL A 639 -17.42 -0.61 -5.53
N ILE A 640 -17.75 0.31 -6.45
CA ILE A 640 -18.60 0.05 -7.62
C ILE A 640 -17.75 0.30 -8.86
N THR A 641 -17.52 -0.76 -9.65
CA THR A 641 -16.70 -0.67 -10.85
C THR A 641 -17.18 -1.59 -11.98
N SER A 642 -16.56 -1.45 -13.14
CA SER A 642 -16.66 -2.39 -14.27
C SER A 642 -15.32 -3.11 -14.50
N ASP A 643 -15.32 -4.23 -15.21
CA ASP A 643 -14.09 -4.88 -15.66
C ASP A 643 -13.48 -4.20 -16.88
N HIS A 644 -14.30 -3.69 -17.79
CA HIS A 644 -13.89 -2.85 -18.91
C HIS A 644 -15.07 -2.06 -19.49
N GLY A 645 -14.80 -1.13 -20.42
CA GLY A 645 -15.84 -0.37 -21.10
C GLY A 645 -16.50 -1.13 -22.25
N PHE A 646 -17.32 -0.43 -23.03
CA PHE A 646 -18.09 -0.96 -24.15
C PHE A 646 -18.39 0.13 -25.19
N ASN A 647 -18.27 -0.20 -26.48
CA ASN A 647 -18.60 0.68 -27.60
C ASN A 647 -20.07 0.48 -28.00
N LEU A 648 -20.78 1.57 -28.21
CA LEU A 648 -22.22 1.63 -28.48
C LEU A 648 -22.50 2.26 -29.86
N GLY A 649 -21.71 1.87 -30.86
CA GLY A 649 -21.75 2.38 -32.23
C GLY A 649 -20.76 3.50 -32.51
N ASP A 650 -20.09 4.04 -31.48
CA ASP A 650 -18.95 4.93 -31.66
C ASP A 650 -17.82 4.24 -32.41
N HIS A 651 -17.09 5.00 -33.21
CA HIS A 651 -15.99 4.50 -34.06
C HIS A 651 -16.39 3.41 -35.07
N ASN A 652 -17.70 3.26 -35.35
CA ASN A 652 -18.29 2.12 -36.07
C ASN A 652 -18.03 0.77 -35.38
N MET A 653 -17.97 0.77 -34.05
CA MET A 653 -17.70 -0.41 -33.24
C MET A 653 -18.85 -0.70 -32.30
N TRP A 654 -19.04 -1.99 -32.01
CA TRP A 654 -19.92 -2.47 -30.94
C TRP A 654 -19.14 -3.47 -30.10
N GLY A 655 -19.35 -3.47 -28.78
CA GLY A 655 -18.62 -4.38 -27.90
C GLY A 655 -17.28 -3.83 -27.43
N LYS A 656 -16.34 -4.72 -27.18
CA LYS A 656 -15.01 -4.42 -26.61
C LYS A 656 -13.89 -4.77 -27.59
N HIS A 657 -12.68 -5.09 -27.12
CA HIS A 657 -11.55 -5.56 -27.94
C HIS A 657 -10.80 -4.48 -28.76
N ASN A 658 -10.61 -3.29 -28.21
CA ASN A 658 -9.77 -2.24 -28.79
C ASN A 658 -9.19 -1.33 -27.70
N LEU A 659 -8.23 -0.47 -28.05
CA LEU A 659 -7.53 0.42 -27.12
C LEU A 659 -8.09 1.85 -27.07
N LEU A 660 -9.28 2.09 -27.65
CA LEU A 660 -9.95 3.39 -27.59
C LEU A 660 -10.59 3.61 -26.23
N GLN A 661 -10.91 4.87 -25.93
CA GLN A 661 -11.46 5.32 -24.65
C GLN A 661 -12.60 4.45 -24.17
N ASN A 662 -13.61 4.26 -25.01
CA ASN A 662 -14.86 3.64 -24.58
C ASN A 662 -14.70 2.16 -24.25
N ALA A 663 -13.67 1.48 -24.74
CA ALA A 663 -13.36 0.11 -24.36
C ALA A 663 -12.49 0.01 -23.10
N ALA A 664 -11.63 1.01 -22.85
CA ALA A 664 -10.68 1.00 -21.75
C ALA A 664 -11.21 1.66 -20.47
N GLN A 665 -11.97 2.75 -20.59
CA GLN A 665 -12.49 3.52 -19.47
C GLN A 665 -13.65 2.79 -18.79
N VAL A 666 -13.67 2.84 -17.47
CA VAL A 666 -14.69 2.20 -16.64
C VAL A 666 -15.29 3.20 -15.64
N PRO A 667 -16.56 3.04 -15.23
CA PRO A 667 -17.07 3.72 -14.06
C PRO A 667 -16.33 3.19 -12.82
N LEU A 668 -15.88 4.08 -11.94
CA LEU A 668 -15.33 3.73 -10.64
C LEU A 668 -15.83 4.73 -9.58
N ILE A 669 -16.57 4.22 -8.60
CA ILE A 669 -17.08 4.97 -7.46
C ILE A 669 -16.67 4.24 -6.17
N ILE A 670 -16.09 4.98 -5.22
CA ILE A 670 -15.66 4.43 -3.93
C ILE A 670 -16.31 5.22 -2.79
N ILE A 671 -16.97 4.51 -1.89
CA ILE A 671 -17.54 5.08 -0.67
C ILE A 671 -16.64 4.63 0.47
N ASP A 672 -15.80 5.57 0.94
CA ASP A 672 -14.85 5.35 2.02
C ASP A 672 -15.45 5.81 3.37
N PRO A 673 -15.80 4.88 4.27
CA PRO A 673 -16.35 5.25 5.57
C PRO A 673 -15.32 5.96 6.47
N SER A 674 -14.02 5.84 6.18
CA SER A 674 -12.98 6.57 6.92
C SER A 674 -12.85 8.04 6.49
N GLN A 675 -13.44 8.42 5.34
CA GLN A 675 -13.37 9.76 4.75
C GLN A 675 -11.94 10.27 4.54
N ILE A 676 -10.98 9.35 4.34
CA ILE A 676 -9.58 9.68 4.11
C ILE A 676 -9.31 9.84 2.61
N LEU A 677 -9.93 8.98 1.77
CA LEU A 677 -9.78 9.09 0.33
C LEU A 677 -10.22 10.48 -0.18
N GLN A 678 -9.50 10.98 -1.18
CA GLN A 678 -9.78 12.26 -1.83
C GLN A 678 -10.06 12.05 -3.32
N ALA A 679 -10.87 12.94 -3.90
CA ALA A 679 -11.08 12.97 -5.34
C ALA A 679 -9.77 13.36 -6.06
N SER A 680 -9.48 12.71 -7.19
CA SER A 680 -8.33 13.04 -8.03
C SER A 680 -8.73 13.09 -9.51
N ASN A 681 -8.09 14.00 -10.25
CA ASN A 681 -8.22 14.11 -11.71
C ASN A 681 -7.21 13.23 -12.45
N ARG A 682 -6.32 12.52 -11.73
CA ARG A 682 -5.33 11.63 -12.32
C ARG A 682 -5.98 10.46 -13.04
N SER A 683 -5.29 9.90 -14.02
CA SER A 683 -5.69 8.60 -14.57
C SER A 683 -5.48 7.52 -13.51
N VAL A 684 -6.56 6.89 -13.03
CA VAL A 684 -6.48 5.77 -12.07
C VAL A 684 -6.66 4.43 -12.79
N GLN A 685 -6.18 3.34 -12.20
CA GLN A 685 -6.25 2.01 -12.81
C GLN A 685 -6.98 1.02 -11.91
N LEU A 686 -7.62 0.00 -12.49
CA LEU A 686 -8.26 -1.04 -11.67
C LEU A 686 -7.26 -1.83 -10.81
N ILE A 687 -6.00 -1.95 -11.23
CA ILE A 687 -4.93 -2.58 -10.42
C ILE A 687 -4.62 -1.80 -9.13
N ASP A 688 -5.01 -0.52 -9.04
CA ASP A 688 -4.87 0.31 -7.84
C ASP A 688 -5.82 -0.16 -6.70
N LEU A 689 -6.87 -0.92 -7.02
CA LEU A 689 -7.88 -1.35 -6.05
C LEU A 689 -7.35 -2.35 -5.02
N TYR A 690 -6.47 -3.28 -5.40
CA TYR A 690 -5.87 -4.24 -4.48
C TYR A 690 -5.08 -3.54 -3.35
N PRO A 691 -4.04 -2.73 -3.63
CA PRO A 691 -3.32 -2.05 -2.55
C PRO A 691 -4.21 -1.08 -1.75
N THR A 692 -5.24 -0.48 -2.38
CA THR A 692 -6.21 0.40 -1.70
C THR A 692 -7.03 -0.36 -0.66
N ILE A 693 -7.54 -1.55 -1.01
CA ILE A 693 -8.32 -2.37 -0.09
C ILE A 693 -7.43 -2.90 1.05
N CYS A 694 -6.16 -3.26 0.78
CA CYS A 694 -5.22 -3.61 1.84
C CYS A 694 -4.99 -2.46 2.83
N ASP A 695 -4.86 -1.21 2.36
CA ASP A 695 -4.72 -0.06 3.24
C ASP A 695 -5.98 0.15 4.10
N TYR A 696 -7.16 0.12 3.49
CA TYR A 696 -8.41 0.26 4.24
C TYR A 696 -8.54 -0.78 5.36
N THR A 697 -8.29 -2.05 5.02
CA THR A 697 -8.43 -3.21 5.89
C THR A 697 -7.26 -3.39 6.86
N ASN A 698 -6.19 -2.59 6.72
CA ASN A 698 -4.92 -2.73 7.43
C ASN A 698 -4.24 -4.11 7.23
N THR A 699 -4.44 -4.76 6.08
CA THR A 699 -3.77 -6.05 5.77
C THR A 699 -2.42 -5.84 5.07
N PRO A 700 -1.52 -6.84 5.12
CA PRO A 700 -0.26 -6.79 4.37
C PRO A 700 -0.49 -6.57 2.87
N LYS A 701 0.42 -5.82 2.23
CA LYS A 701 0.46 -5.68 0.78
C LYS A 701 1.49 -6.67 0.21
N PRO A 702 1.14 -7.47 -0.80
CA PRO A 702 2.14 -8.23 -1.53
C PRO A 702 3.20 -7.31 -2.16
N THR A 703 4.45 -7.77 -2.23
CA THR A 703 5.56 -7.00 -2.83
C THR A 703 5.51 -6.96 -4.36
N PHE A 704 4.77 -7.87 -4.99
CA PHE A 704 4.63 -7.96 -6.45
C PHE A 704 3.60 -7.00 -7.06
N LEU A 705 2.88 -6.22 -6.24
CA LEU A 705 1.83 -5.33 -6.72
C LEU A 705 2.42 -4.25 -7.66
N GLN A 706 1.73 -4.02 -8.78
CA GLN A 706 2.11 -3.00 -9.76
C GLN A 706 1.16 -1.79 -9.74
N GLY A 707 0.02 -1.89 -9.05
CA GLY A 707 -0.88 -0.77 -8.77
C GLY A 707 -0.45 0.05 -7.55
N ASN A 708 -0.97 1.27 -7.44
CA ASN A 708 -0.70 2.16 -6.30
C ASN A 708 -1.98 2.40 -5.50
N SER A 709 -1.87 2.49 -4.17
CA SER A 709 -3.03 2.76 -3.33
C SER A 709 -3.61 4.16 -3.57
N LEU A 710 -4.93 4.28 -3.53
CA LEU A 710 -5.65 5.54 -3.64
C LEU A 710 -5.64 6.36 -2.33
N TYR A 711 -5.16 5.80 -1.20
CA TYR A 711 -4.99 6.52 0.07
C TYR A 711 -3.74 7.42 0.11
N LEU A 712 -2.81 7.25 -0.82
CA LEU A 712 -1.62 8.10 -0.91
C LEU A 712 -2.01 9.45 -1.52
N ASN A 713 -1.68 10.55 -0.82
CA ASN A 713 -1.94 11.90 -1.28
C ASN A 713 -1.06 12.23 -2.51
N ASP A 714 -1.65 12.86 -3.53
CA ASP A 714 -0.98 13.34 -4.75
C ASP A 714 0.20 14.32 -4.48
N GLN A 715 0.36 14.77 -3.23
CA GLN A 715 1.44 15.67 -2.78
C GLN A 715 2.74 14.94 -2.40
N GLU A 716 2.75 13.61 -2.22
CA GLU A 716 3.86 12.93 -1.54
C GLU A 716 4.80 12.09 -2.40
N GLU A 717 4.49 11.77 -3.66
CA GLU A 717 5.40 10.91 -4.44
C GLU A 717 5.51 11.33 -5.91
N THR A 718 6.67 11.90 -6.25
CA THR A 718 7.14 12.09 -7.64
C THR A 718 7.89 10.86 -8.18
N GLY A 719 7.86 9.74 -7.45
CA GLY A 719 8.59 8.51 -7.74
C GLY A 719 7.82 7.52 -8.61
N TYR A 720 7.68 7.84 -9.90
CA TYR A 720 6.92 7.16 -10.99
C TYR A 720 5.53 7.73 -11.18
N PRO A 721 5.04 7.96 -12.42
CA PRO A 721 3.90 8.82 -12.59
C PRO A 721 2.64 8.12 -12.09
N LEU A 722 2.27 8.40 -10.83
CA LEU A 722 0.94 8.14 -10.27
C LEU A 722 -0.17 8.61 -11.24
N ASP A 723 0.14 9.55 -12.13
CA ASP A 723 -0.71 10.06 -13.19
C ASP A 723 -0.54 9.35 -14.55
N LEU A 724 -0.29 8.04 -14.57
CA LEU A 724 -0.20 7.25 -15.81
C LEU A 724 -0.96 5.92 -15.67
N SER A 725 -1.91 5.71 -16.57
CA SER A 725 -2.62 4.44 -16.74
C SER A 725 -2.17 3.71 -17.99
N VAL A 726 -2.12 2.38 -17.94
CA VAL A 726 -1.67 1.53 -19.04
C VAL A 726 -2.72 0.47 -19.35
N THR A 727 -3.13 0.40 -20.63
CA THR A 727 -4.03 -0.63 -21.15
C THR A 727 -3.32 -1.42 -22.23
N TYR A 728 -3.34 -2.74 -22.12
CA TYR A 728 -2.72 -3.67 -23.06
C TYR A 728 -3.79 -4.39 -23.91
N TYR A 729 -3.51 -4.62 -25.18
CA TYR A 729 -4.33 -5.46 -26.04
C TYR A 729 -3.51 -6.18 -27.12
N LYS A 730 -3.77 -7.48 -27.32
CA LYS A 730 -3.02 -8.34 -28.27
C LYS A 730 -3.81 -8.55 -29.57
N LYS A 731 -3.26 -8.15 -30.73
CA LYS A 731 -3.99 -8.15 -32.01
C LYS A 731 -3.07 -8.41 -33.21
N ASN A 732 -3.50 -9.25 -34.17
CA ASN A 732 -2.91 -9.41 -35.52
C ASN A 732 -1.37 -9.47 -35.61
N GLY A 733 -0.72 -10.24 -34.72
CA GLY A 733 0.75 -10.37 -34.73
C GLY A 733 1.50 -9.23 -34.03
N SER A 734 0.79 -8.27 -33.42
CA SER A 734 1.32 -7.13 -32.67
C SER A 734 0.82 -7.12 -31.21
N ASN A 735 1.55 -6.40 -30.36
CA ASN A 735 1.11 -5.96 -29.03
C ASN A 735 0.78 -4.47 -29.08
N GLY A 736 -0.37 -4.07 -28.53
CA GLY A 736 -0.77 -2.67 -28.40
C GLY A 736 -0.76 -2.24 -26.95
N TYR A 737 -0.10 -1.11 -26.66
CA TYR A 737 -0.05 -0.51 -25.33
C TYR A 737 -0.55 0.93 -25.43
N THR A 738 -1.60 1.26 -24.67
CA THR A 738 -2.05 2.65 -24.50
C THR A 738 -1.55 3.18 -23.17
N PHE A 739 -1.02 4.39 -23.18
CA PHE A 739 -0.52 5.13 -22.03
C PHE A 739 -1.36 6.40 -21.92
N LYS A 740 -2.15 6.51 -20.85
CA LYS A 740 -3.05 7.65 -20.64
C LYS A 740 -2.71 8.44 -19.38
N ARG A 741 -2.53 9.75 -19.56
CA ARG A 741 -2.25 10.73 -18.51
C ARG A 741 -3.18 11.93 -18.64
N GLY A 742 -3.99 12.21 -17.61
CA GLY A 742 -5.08 13.18 -17.71
C GLY A 742 -5.92 12.92 -18.96
N ASN A 743 -6.01 13.91 -19.85
CA ASN A 743 -6.75 13.80 -21.11
C ASN A 743 -5.87 13.43 -22.32
N ASP A 744 -4.61 13.05 -22.14
CA ASP A 744 -3.73 12.60 -23.22
C ASP A 744 -3.62 11.09 -23.27
N ARG A 745 -3.79 10.50 -24.45
CA ARG A 745 -3.63 9.07 -24.73
C ARG A 745 -2.59 8.89 -25.84
N TYR A 746 -1.58 8.08 -25.56
CA TYR A 746 -0.59 7.64 -26.53
C TYR A 746 -0.63 6.11 -26.67
N THR A 747 -0.88 5.60 -27.87
CA THR A 747 -0.88 4.17 -28.17
C THR A 747 0.30 3.80 -29.04
N MET A 748 1.00 2.73 -28.68
CA MET A 748 2.02 2.12 -29.52
C MET A 748 1.64 0.68 -29.89
N TRP A 749 1.85 0.32 -31.16
CA TRP A 749 1.65 -1.03 -31.67
C TRP A 749 2.97 -1.60 -32.15
N THR A 750 3.42 -2.72 -31.58
CA THR A 750 4.70 -3.33 -31.93
C THR A 750 4.65 -4.06 -33.28
N THR A 751 5.80 -4.26 -33.92
CA THR A 751 5.87 -5.04 -35.17
C THR A 751 5.72 -6.54 -34.98
N SER A 752 5.95 -7.05 -33.75
CA SER A 752 5.84 -8.47 -33.39
C SER A 752 5.26 -8.67 -32.00
N ARG A 753 4.50 -9.75 -31.82
CA ARG A 753 4.00 -10.22 -30.51
C ARG A 753 5.11 -10.64 -29.55
N THR A 754 6.28 -10.99 -30.05
CA THR A 754 7.47 -11.28 -29.24
C THR A 754 8.15 -10.00 -28.72
N MET A 755 7.72 -8.82 -29.20
CA MET A 755 8.13 -7.54 -28.63
C MET A 755 7.16 -7.21 -27.50
N SER A 756 7.38 -7.87 -26.37
CA SER A 756 6.70 -7.63 -25.11
C SER A 756 7.70 -7.05 -24.10
N PRO A 757 7.23 -6.36 -23.04
CA PRO A 757 8.11 -5.90 -21.98
C PRO A 757 8.94 -7.01 -21.36
N MET A 758 8.38 -8.22 -21.24
CA MET A 758 9.08 -9.40 -20.70
C MET A 758 10.25 -9.88 -21.57
N GLU A 759 10.18 -9.67 -22.88
CA GLU A 759 11.11 -10.30 -23.84
C GLU A 759 12.02 -9.30 -24.56
N THR A 760 11.65 -8.02 -24.59
CA THR A 760 12.31 -7.01 -25.43
C THR A 760 12.51 -5.72 -24.64
N ALA A 761 13.75 -5.30 -24.46
CA ALA A 761 14.06 -3.99 -23.90
C ALA A 761 13.51 -2.85 -24.79
N PHE A 762 13.03 -1.76 -24.17
CA PHE A 762 12.30 -0.68 -24.88
C PHE A 762 13.06 -0.12 -26.09
N GLN A 763 14.38 0.06 -26.00
CA GLN A 763 15.23 0.55 -27.10
C GLN A 763 15.27 -0.35 -28.34
N ASN A 764 14.88 -1.62 -28.18
CA ASN A 764 14.81 -2.61 -29.26
C ASN A 764 13.37 -2.80 -29.78
N VAL A 765 12.39 -2.14 -29.17
CA VAL A 765 11.00 -2.17 -29.63
C VAL A 765 10.94 -1.44 -30.97
N THR A 766 10.38 -2.13 -31.97
CA THR A 766 10.05 -1.49 -33.24
C THR A 766 8.54 -1.40 -33.36
N LEU A 767 8.07 -0.25 -33.81
CA LEU A 767 6.64 0.07 -33.87
C LEU A 767 6.12 -0.12 -35.30
N ARG A 768 4.97 -0.77 -35.39
CA ARG A 768 4.15 -0.89 -36.60
C ARG A 768 3.28 0.35 -36.80
N HIS A 769 2.75 0.91 -35.71
CA HIS A 769 1.88 2.07 -35.73
C HIS A 769 1.89 2.77 -34.37
N GLU A 770 1.58 4.05 -34.38
CA GLU A 770 1.47 4.89 -33.19
C GLU A 770 0.24 5.79 -33.32
N GLU A 771 -0.40 6.06 -32.19
CA GLU A 771 -1.58 6.91 -32.12
C GLU A 771 -1.46 7.90 -30.96
N PHE A 772 -1.90 9.13 -31.17
CA PHE A 772 -2.01 10.12 -30.10
C PHE A 772 -3.36 10.84 -30.18
N TYR A 773 -4.05 10.93 -29.04
CA TYR A 773 -5.32 11.63 -28.90
C TYR A 773 -5.29 12.50 -27.63
N SER A 774 -5.79 13.73 -27.74
CA SER A 774 -5.92 14.67 -26.62
C SER A 774 -7.36 15.16 -26.56
N TYR A 775 -7.98 15.10 -25.38
CA TYR A 775 -9.39 15.49 -25.19
C TYR A 775 -9.53 16.77 -24.34
N GLN A 776 -10.59 17.54 -24.55
CA GLN A 776 -10.99 18.61 -23.62
C GLN A 776 -11.77 18.05 -22.42
N SER A 777 -12.43 16.90 -22.61
CA SER A 777 -13.13 16.17 -21.55
C SER A 777 -13.10 14.67 -21.82
N ASN A 778 -13.29 13.85 -20.79
CA ASN A 778 -13.31 12.39 -20.91
C ASN A 778 -14.50 11.82 -21.71
N GLN A 779 -15.45 12.67 -22.14
CA GLN A 779 -16.60 12.28 -22.98
C GLN A 779 -16.37 12.48 -24.48
N GLU A 780 -15.24 13.08 -24.88
CA GLU A 780 -14.94 13.28 -26.29
C GLU A 780 -14.41 11.99 -26.94
N LEU A 781 -14.84 11.74 -28.18
CA LEU A 781 -14.42 10.58 -28.98
C LEU A 781 -13.12 10.86 -29.74
N GLU A 782 -12.32 9.82 -29.96
CA GLU A 782 -11.16 9.84 -30.85
C GLU A 782 -11.59 10.08 -32.31
N THR A 783 -11.34 11.27 -32.85
CA THR A 783 -11.73 11.57 -34.24
C THR A 783 -10.57 11.63 -35.22
N LYS A 784 -9.36 11.93 -34.73
CA LYS A 784 -8.14 12.05 -35.55
C LYS A 784 -6.91 11.70 -34.72
N ASN A 785 -6.06 10.83 -35.27
CA ASN A 785 -4.75 10.52 -34.75
C ASN A 785 -3.82 11.72 -34.97
N GLU A 786 -3.38 12.33 -33.88
CA GLU A 786 -2.57 13.55 -33.88
C GLU A 786 -1.07 13.26 -33.68
N ILE A 787 -0.61 12.02 -33.89
CA ILE A 787 0.78 11.61 -33.67
C ILE A 787 1.81 12.43 -34.45
N ASP A 788 1.45 12.93 -35.64
CA ASP A 788 2.31 13.74 -36.51
C ASP A 788 2.05 15.26 -36.35
N ASN A 789 1.24 15.68 -35.36
CA ASN A 789 0.90 17.08 -35.17
C ASN A 789 1.98 17.82 -34.36
N PRO A 790 2.67 18.81 -34.94
CA PRO A 790 3.77 19.50 -34.26
C PRO A 790 3.33 20.27 -33.01
N ASN A 791 2.05 20.63 -32.89
CA ASN A 791 1.53 21.32 -31.71
C ASN A 791 1.48 20.43 -30.47
N TYR A 792 1.48 19.11 -30.64
CA TYR A 792 1.45 18.14 -29.53
C TYR A 792 2.78 17.42 -29.31
N GLN A 793 3.81 17.74 -30.09
CA GLN A 793 5.10 17.04 -30.07
C GLN A 793 5.68 16.91 -28.65
N SER A 794 5.66 18.00 -27.86
CA SER A 794 6.17 17.96 -26.47
C SER A 794 5.40 17.01 -25.57
N ARG A 795 4.07 16.88 -25.74
CA ARG A 795 3.21 16.00 -24.94
C ARG A 795 3.36 14.54 -25.39
N ILE A 796 3.51 14.32 -26.69
CA ILE A 796 3.80 13.01 -27.29
C ILE A 796 5.16 12.51 -26.79
N ASP A 797 6.20 13.34 -26.83
CA ASP A 797 7.55 12.98 -26.39
C ASP A 797 7.57 12.70 -24.88
N GLU A 798 6.81 13.45 -24.08
CA GLU A 798 6.62 13.16 -22.66
C GLU A 798 5.98 11.78 -22.45
N LEU A 799 4.90 11.45 -23.17
CA LEU A 799 4.24 10.14 -23.04
C LEU A 799 5.10 8.99 -23.55
N ARG A 800 5.90 9.20 -24.60
CA ARG A 800 6.92 8.21 -25.05
C ARG A 800 7.97 7.96 -23.98
N GLN A 801 8.45 9.03 -23.33
CA GLN A 801 9.40 8.91 -22.23
C GLN A 801 8.77 8.16 -21.05
N LYS A 802 7.52 8.47 -20.69
CA LYS A 802 6.79 7.76 -19.65
C LYS A 802 6.55 6.29 -20.00
N ALA A 803 6.26 5.99 -21.27
CA ALA A 803 6.14 4.61 -21.76
C ALA A 803 7.47 3.85 -21.61
N GLN A 804 8.60 4.48 -21.94
CA GLN A 804 9.93 3.91 -21.72
C GLN A 804 10.21 3.66 -20.23
N ILE A 805 9.98 4.67 -19.39
CA ILE A 805 10.13 4.53 -17.93
C ILE A 805 9.24 3.40 -17.43
N TRP A 806 8.01 3.28 -17.97
CA TRP A 806 7.10 2.24 -17.55
C TRP A 806 7.60 0.85 -17.87
N TRP A 807 7.97 0.68 -19.14
CA TRP A 807 8.54 -0.54 -19.69
C TRP A 807 9.78 -0.96 -18.92
N THR A 808 10.69 -0.01 -18.63
CA THR A 808 11.95 -0.29 -17.96
C THR A 808 11.77 -0.60 -16.47
N ARG A 809 10.89 0.12 -15.75
CA ARG A 809 10.71 -0.11 -14.31
C ARG A 809 10.19 -1.50 -14.00
N TYR A 810 9.16 -1.94 -14.72
CA TYR A 810 8.52 -3.23 -14.43
C TYR A 810 9.17 -4.40 -15.18
N TYR A 811 9.87 -4.14 -16.29
CA TYR A 811 10.36 -5.22 -17.16
C TYR A 811 11.73 -4.96 -17.81
N GLY A 812 12.35 -3.79 -17.58
CA GLY A 812 13.65 -3.41 -18.14
C GLY A 812 14.84 -4.09 -17.48
N HIS A 813 14.62 -4.69 -16.32
CA HIS A 813 15.46 -5.75 -15.79
C HIS A 813 14.98 -7.01 -16.50
N THR A 814 15.55 -7.30 -17.67
CA THR A 814 15.36 -8.59 -18.34
C THR A 814 15.51 -9.68 -17.28
N HIS A 815 14.44 -10.44 -16.98
CA HIS A 815 14.33 -11.61 -16.09
C HIS A 815 15.67 -12.20 -15.59
N GLN A 816 16.39 -11.45 -14.77
CA GLN A 816 17.72 -11.82 -14.28
C GLN A 816 17.94 -11.30 -12.85
N GLU A 817 17.16 -10.33 -12.38
CA GLU A 817 17.22 -9.85 -10.99
C GLU A 817 16.09 -10.42 -10.09
N ASP A 818 15.05 -11.06 -10.67
CA ASP A 818 14.02 -11.79 -9.89
C ASP A 818 14.30 -13.31 -9.82
N THR A 819 15.44 -13.76 -10.32
CA THR A 819 15.94 -15.14 -10.16
C THR A 819 17.43 -15.12 -9.82
N ASP A 820 17.82 -14.37 -8.80
CA ASP A 820 19.16 -14.50 -8.26
C ASP A 820 19.34 -15.92 -7.69
N ASN A 821 20.05 -16.74 -8.49
CA ASN A 821 20.69 -18.01 -8.17
C ASN A 821 19.91 -19.34 -8.27
N LEU A 822 18.69 -19.39 -8.80
CA LEU A 822 17.95 -20.66 -8.94
C LEU A 822 17.76 -21.11 -10.40
N LEU A 823 18.53 -22.10 -10.84
CA LEU A 823 18.30 -22.82 -12.11
C LEU A 823 17.41 -24.03 -11.80
N ILE A 824 16.09 -23.84 -11.90
CA ILE A 824 15.13 -24.93 -11.71
C ILE A 824 15.11 -25.80 -12.98
N VAL A 825 15.46 -27.09 -12.83
CA VAL A 825 15.62 -28.05 -13.93
C VAL A 825 14.36 -28.94 -14.04
N ASN A 826 13.19 -28.41 -13.65
CA ASN A 826 11.89 -29.07 -13.43
C ASN A 826 11.73 -29.65 -11.98
N PRO A 827 10.99 -28.98 -11.09
CA PRO A 827 10.94 -29.35 -9.67
C PRO A 827 9.96 -30.48 -9.37
N ASN A 828 9.10 -30.93 -10.29
CA ASN A 828 8.13 -31.97 -9.95
C ASN A 828 7.61 -32.84 -11.09
N PHE A 829 8.27 -32.84 -12.26
CA PHE A 829 7.91 -33.72 -13.38
C PHE A 829 6.40 -33.72 -13.73
N GLU A 830 5.65 -32.66 -13.41
CA GLU A 830 4.18 -32.59 -13.56
C GLU A 830 3.74 -32.60 -15.02
N GLU A 831 4.60 -32.10 -15.90
CA GLU A 831 4.43 -32.20 -17.35
C GLU A 831 4.81 -33.58 -17.90
N GLY A 832 5.32 -34.49 -17.07
CA GLY A 832 5.86 -35.80 -17.44
C GLY A 832 7.38 -35.81 -17.59
N VAL A 833 8.02 -36.94 -17.25
CA VAL A 833 9.47 -37.13 -17.34
C VAL A 833 10.02 -37.03 -18.76
N GLU A 834 9.19 -37.26 -19.77
CA GLU A 834 9.54 -37.08 -21.18
C GLU A 834 9.76 -35.60 -21.58
N ASN A 835 9.26 -34.64 -20.78
CA ASN A 835 9.43 -33.21 -21.00
C ASN A 835 10.68 -32.69 -20.30
N GLY A 836 11.82 -32.88 -20.99
CA GLY A 836 13.12 -32.34 -20.57
C GLY A 836 14.04 -33.33 -19.85
N TRP A 837 13.63 -34.60 -19.71
CA TRP A 837 14.44 -35.66 -19.11
C TRP A 837 14.43 -36.94 -19.95
N SER A 838 15.53 -37.68 -19.88
CA SER A 838 15.73 -38.94 -20.62
C SER A 838 16.74 -39.84 -19.90
N THR A 839 16.78 -41.11 -20.28
CA THR A 839 17.81 -42.05 -19.81
C THR A 839 18.89 -42.27 -20.85
N THR A 840 20.13 -42.42 -20.39
CA THR A 840 21.25 -42.89 -21.20
C THR A 840 21.80 -44.17 -20.62
N HIS A 841 22.16 -45.12 -21.49
CA HIS A 841 22.67 -46.40 -21.05
C HIS A 841 23.77 -46.98 -21.97
N LYS A 842 24.61 -47.85 -21.42
CA LYS A 842 25.71 -48.49 -22.15
C LYS A 842 25.23 -49.73 -22.93
N SER A 843 25.41 -49.71 -24.26
CA SER A 843 24.79 -50.70 -25.17
C SER A 843 25.30 -52.14 -25.04
N ASP A 844 26.49 -52.38 -24.48
CA ASP A 844 27.08 -53.70 -24.28
C ASP A 844 26.84 -54.28 -22.87
N ALA A 845 26.10 -53.59 -22.01
CA ALA A 845 25.90 -53.95 -20.61
C ALA A 845 24.59 -54.74 -20.33
N GLY A 846 23.76 -55.00 -21.35
CA GLY A 846 22.54 -55.79 -21.23
C GLY A 846 21.49 -55.21 -20.27
N ILE A 847 21.31 -53.90 -20.29
CA ILE A 847 20.47 -53.13 -19.34
C ILE A 847 18.99 -53.24 -19.75
N ASP A 848 18.11 -53.43 -18.77
CA ASP A 848 16.66 -53.56 -18.92
C ASP A 848 15.97 -52.73 -17.82
N TYR A 849 15.17 -51.73 -18.22
CA TYR A 849 14.48 -50.80 -17.34
C TYR A 849 13.31 -50.11 -18.07
N ASP A 850 12.35 -49.59 -17.30
CA ASP A 850 11.34 -48.64 -17.78
C ASP A 850 11.49 -47.29 -17.03
N LEU A 851 11.22 -46.18 -17.73
CA LEU A 851 11.15 -44.83 -17.17
C LEU A 851 9.71 -44.35 -17.29
N ASN A 852 9.06 -44.06 -16.15
CA ASN A 852 7.65 -43.71 -16.09
C ASN A 852 7.43 -42.40 -15.32
N SER A 853 6.40 -41.65 -15.71
CA SER A 853 5.84 -40.55 -14.92
C SER A 853 4.79 -41.12 -13.98
N THR A 854 5.04 -41.09 -12.68
CA THR A 854 4.14 -41.68 -11.65
C THR A 854 4.07 -40.77 -10.43
N LEU A 855 3.00 -40.85 -9.63
CA LEU A 855 2.95 -40.15 -8.34
C LEU A 855 4.14 -40.53 -7.46
N PHE A 856 4.81 -39.54 -6.90
CA PHE A 856 5.94 -39.76 -6.04
C PHE A 856 5.47 -40.32 -4.68
N PRO A 857 6.08 -41.39 -4.13
CA PRO A 857 5.46 -42.15 -3.02
C PRO A 857 5.22 -41.40 -1.71
N ALA A 858 5.82 -40.23 -1.51
CA ALA A 858 5.80 -39.48 -0.24
C ALA A 858 5.04 -38.14 -0.30
N ASN A 859 4.52 -37.73 -1.45
CA ASN A 859 3.79 -36.48 -1.66
C ASN A 859 2.78 -36.65 -2.83
N PRO A 860 1.89 -35.68 -3.11
CA PRO A 860 0.91 -35.82 -4.19
C PRO A 860 1.43 -35.39 -5.58
N THR A 861 2.72 -35.09 -5.75
CA THR A 861 3.29 -34.63 -7.02
C THR A 861 3.63 -35.80 -7.94
N LEU A 862 3.70 -35.55 -9.24
CA LEU A 862 4.30 -36.47 -10.19
C LEU A 862 5.82 -36.56 -9.96
N GLY A 863 6.43 -37.67 -10.37
CA GLY A 863 7.85 -37.93 -10.19
C GLY A 863 8.35 -38.92 -11.24
N ALA A 864 9.67 -38.92 -11.44
CA ALA A 864 10.32 -39.84 -12.37
C ALA A 864 10.59 -41.19 -11.69
N GLU A 865 9.86 -42.24 -12.08
CA GLU A 865 10.11 -43.62 -11.65
C GLU A 865 11.02 -44.34 -12.65
N LEU A 866 12.13 -44.91 -12.16
CA LEU A 866 12.93 -45.91 -12.86
C LEU A 866 12.65 -47.30 -12.30
N ASP A 867 11.96 -48.15 -13.07
CA ASP A 867 11.77 -49.58 -12.77
C ASP A 867 12.91 -50.40 -13.41
N ILE A 868 13.93 -50.75 -12.63
CA ILE A 868 15.17 -51.34 -13.14
C ILE A 868 15.18 -52.86 -12.94
N ARG A 869 15.22 -53.62 -14.03
CA ARG A 869 15.28 -55.10 -14.03
C ARG A 869 16.70 -55.63 -14.20
N VAL A 870 17.53 -54.96 -15.00
CA VAL A 870 18.97 -55.22 -15.15
C VAL A 870 19.73 -53.89 -15.32
N ASN A 871 20.68 -53.60 -14.44
CA ASN A 871 21.38 -52.30 -14.39
C ASN A 871 22.80 -52.33 -15.00
N GLY A 872 23.34 -53.51 -15.31
CA GLY A 872 24.70 -53.64 -15.88
C GLY A 872 25.85 -53.34 -14.90
N GLY A 873 25.57 -52.94 -13.65
CA GLY A 873 26.43 -53.15 -12.48
C GLY A 873 27.41 -52.04 -12.06
N ASN A 874 27.71 -51.04 -12.89
CA ASN A 874 28.61 -49.93 -12.54
C ASN A 874 27.89 -48.58 -12.67
N PHE A 875 28.28 -47.60 -11.84
CA PHE A 875 27.92 -46.19 -12.05
C PHE A 875 28.21 -45.77 -13.50
N SER A 876 27.35 -44.93 -14.08
CA SER A 876 27.32 -44.48 -15.48
C SER A 876 26.81 -45.47 -16.54
N ASN A 877 26.50 -46.72 -16.15
CA ASN A 877 25.89 -47.66 -17.09
C ASN A 877 24.42 -47.33 -17.39
N LEU A 878 23.66 -46.83 -16.41
CA LEU A 878 22.32 -46.26 -16.56
C LEU A 878 22.29 -44.91 -15.84
N THR A 879 21.77 -43.87 -16.49
CA THR A 879 21.77 -42.49 -15.99
C THR A 879 20.51 -41.76 -16.41
N LEU A 880 19.80 -41.19 -15.44
CA LEU A 880 18.72 -40.23 -15.67
C LEU A 880 19.34 -38.87 -15.95
N ARG A 881 18.94 -38.21 -17.02
CA ARG A 881 19.64 -37.03 -17.55
C ARG A 881 18.66 -35.99 -18.08
N SER A 882 18.90 -34.75 -17.71
CA SER A 882 18.14 -33.60 -18.19
C SER A 882 18.55 -33.19 -19.61
N ASP A 883 17.74 -32.33 -20.24
CA ASP A 883 18.14 -31.49 -21.36
C ASP A 883 19.22 -30.47 -20.95
N GLU A 884 19.68 -29.66 -21.90
CA GLU A 884 20.74 -28.68 -21.70
C GLU A 884 20.15 -27.34 -21.23
N TYR A 885 20.62 -26.84 -20.07
CA TYR A 885 20.13 -25.63 -19.42
C TYR A 885 21.16 -24.51 -19.55
N PRO A 886 20.75 -23.29 -19.97
CA PRO A 886 21.64 -22.14 -19.99
C PRO A 886 21.90 -21.63 -18.57
N ILE A 887 23.14 -21.23 -18.30
CA ILE A 887 23.53 -20.57 -17.03
C ILE A 887 23.15 -19.07 -17.05
N GLY A 888 22.88 -18.52 -18.23
CA GLY A 888 22.60 -17.08 -18.44
C GLY A 888 23.87 -16.24 -18.66
N TYR A 889 25.05 -16.77 -18.30
CA TYR A 889 26.37 -16.19 -18.58
C TYR A 889 27.43 -17.29 -18.70
N THR A 890 28.62 -16.95 -19.18
CA THR A 890 29.77 -17.87 -19.17
C THR A 890 30.50 -17.75 -17.84
N VAL A 891 30.60 -18.84 -17.07
CA VAL A 891 31.32 -18.90 -15.80
C VAL A 891 32.78 -18.46 -16.02
N THR A 892 33.20 -17.34 -15.46
CA THR A 892 34.52 -16.74 -15.74
C THR A 892 35.61 -17.23 -14.78
N SER A 893 35.23 -17.69 -13.59
CA SER A 893 36.09 -18.31 -12.57
C SER A 893 35.38 -19.53 -11.96
N PRO A 894 36.10 -20.49 -11.35
CA PRO A 894 35.45 -21.65 -10.74
C PRO A 894 34.37 -21.26 -9.70
N LYS A 895 33.18 -21.87 -9.77
CA LYS A 895 32.05 -21.63 -8.85
C LYS A 895 31.55 -22.94 -8.23
N GLU A 896 31.00 -22.89 -7.01
CA GLU A 896 30.28 -24.02 -6.42
C GLU A 896 28.82 -24.04 -6.94
N MET A 897 28.37 -25.20 -7.43
CA MET A 897 26.98 -25.49 -7.79
C MET A 897 26.38 -26.46 -6.78
N TRP A 898 25.25 -26.09 -6.19
CA TRP A 898 24.47 -26.98 -5.34
C TRP A 898 23.42 -27.70 -6.17
N ILE A 899 23.27 -28.98 -5.92
CA ILE A 899 22.30 -29.86 -6.57
C ILE A 899 21.43 -30.45 -5.48
N THR A 900 20.12 -30.19 -5.56
CA THR A 900 19.15 -30.75 -4.61
C THR A 900 18.08 -31.54 -5.34
N TYR A 901 17.61 -32.62 -4.72
CA TYR A 901 16.49 -33.43 -5.20
C TYR A 901 15.98 -34.41 -4.15
N ASP A 902 14.71 -34.77 -4.25
CA ASP A 902 14.10 -35.80 -3.44
C ASP A 902 14.22 -37.16 -4.14
N VAL A 903 14.51 -38.21 -3.36
CA VAL A 903 14.60 -39.57 -3.85
C VAL A 903 13.91 -40.53 -2.88
N TYR A 904 13.10 -41.43 -3.43
CA TYR A 904 12.51 -42.56 -2.71
C TYR A 904 12.86 -43.85 -3.44
N SER A 905 13.35 -44.87 -2.72
CA SER A 905 13.80 -46.13 -3.33
C SER A 905 13.19 -47.34 -2.64
N GLU A 906 12.65 -48.30 -3.39
CA GLU A 906 12.10 -49.56 -2.84
C GLU A 906 13.20 -50.60 -2.51
N VAL A 907 14.46 -50.24 -2.75
CA VAL A 907 15.66 -51.06 -2.56
C VAL A 907 16.82 -50.21 -2.04
N ASP A 908 17.76 -50.82 -1.33
CA ASP A 908 19.00 -50.14 -0.97
C ASP A 908 19.79 -49.83 -2.25
N THR A 909 20.18 -48.58 -2.43
CA THR A 909 20.86 -48.13 -3.64
C THR A 909 21.90 -47.06 -3.35
N GLU A 910 22.81 -46.88 -4.29
CA GLU A 910 23.80 -45.80 -4.27
C GLU A 910 23.57 -44.93 -5.50
N ILE A 911 23.55 -43.61 -5.32
CA ILE A 911 23.36 -42.65 -6.41
C ILE A 911 24.40 -41.54 -6.33
N ARG A 912 24.67 -40.86 -7.45
CA ARG A 912 25.44 -39.61 -7.44
C ARG A 912 24.96 -38.68 -8.54
N ALA A 913 25.03 -37.38 -8.29
CA ALA A 913 24.78 -36.37 -9.30
C ALA A 913 26.03 -36.11 -10.14
N GLN A 914 25.83 -35.59 -11.34
CA GLN A 914 26.87 -35.16 -12.25
C GLN A 914 26.39 -33.94 -13.04
N ILE A 915 27.28 -32.94 -13.17
CA ILE A 915 27.12 -31.82 -14.08
C ILE A 915 27.93 -32.11 -15.35
N GLN A 916 27.30 -31.98 -16.51
CA GLN A 916 27.95 -32.07 -17.82
C GLN A 916 27.90 -30.70 -18.49
N GLY A 917 29.03 -29.99 -18.52
CA GLY A 917 29.12 -28.67 -19.14
C GLY A 917 29.22 -28.72 -20.66
N ASP A 918 28.77 -27.65 -21.32
CA ASP A 918 28.99 -27.39 -22.75
C ASP A 918 30.47 -27.20 -23.11
N ASN A 919 31.30 -26.85 -22.12
CA ASN A 919 32.76 -26.85 -22.21
C ASN A 919 33.39 -28.26 -22.27
N GLY A 920 32.60 -29.32 -22.17
CA GLY A 920 33.02 -30.72 -22.24
C GLY A 920 33.41 -31.35 -20.90
N GLU A 921 33.33 -30.59 -19.79
CA GLU A 921 33.59 -31.13 -18.46
C GLU A 921 32.46 -32.03 -17.95
N ARG A 922 32.82 -33.05 -17.17
CA ARG A 922 31.89 -33.93 -16.48
C ARG A 922 32.34 -34.12 -15.05
N ILE A 923 31.62 -33.50 -14.12
CA ILE A 923 32.03 -33.42 -12.72
C ILE A 923 31.00 -34.15 -11.88
N ASN A 924 31.44 -35.14 -11.09
CA ASN A 924 30.55 -35.95 -10.26
C ASN A 924 30.52 -35.42 -8.82
N SER A 925 29.37 -35.54 -8.17
CA SER A 925 29.25 -35.39 -6.73
C SER A 925 29.81 -36.61 -5.99
N ASP A 926 29.88 -36.49 -4.66
CA ASP A 926 30.03 -37.64 -3.78
C ASP A 926 28.84 -38.62 -3.92
N ILE A 927 29.09 -39.88 -3.58
CA ILE A 927 28.10 -40.96 -3.63
C ILE A 927 27.18 -40.85 -2.41
N GLN A 928 25.88 -40.89 -2.67
CA GLN A 928 24.80 -40.90 -1.68
C GLN A 928 24.26 -42.32 -1.53
N ILE A 929 24.10 -42.79 -0.29
CA ILE A 929 23.53 -44.10 0.03
C ILE A 929 22.06 -43.88 0.42
N ILE A 930 21.16 -44.48 -0.35
CA ILE A 930 19.71 -44.37 -0.17
C ILE A 930 19.22 -45.69 0.37
N SER A 931 18.65 -45.66 1.58
CA SER A 931 18.09 -46.85 2.21
C SER A 931 16.69 -47.14 1.66
N LYS A 932 16.32 -48.41 1.63
CA LYS A 932 15.00 -48.86 1.21
C LYS A 932 13.85 -48.20 2.01
N ASP A 933 12.76 -47.89 1.30
CA ASP A 933 11.45 -47.41 1.78
C ASP A 933 11.51 -46.13 2.63
N GLN A 934 12.50 -45.26 2.35
CA GLN A 934 12.67 -43.97 3.01
C GLN A 934 12.80 -42.85 1.97
N LEU A 935 12.18 -41.71 2.29
CA LEU A 935 12.39 -40.47 1.55
C LEU A 935 13.73 -39.86 1.96
N PHE A 936 14.56 -39.55 0.99
CA PHE A 936 15.80 -38.80 1.18
C PHE A 936 15.75 -37.52 0.39
N GLN A 937 16.13 -36.42 1.03
CA GLN A 937 16.39 -35.16 0.35
C GLN A 937 17.89 -35.07 0.16
N VAL A 938 18.35 -35.26 -1.07
CA VAL A 938 19.75 -35.14 -1.41
C VAL A 938 20.08 -33.68 -1.61
N SER A 939 21.15 -33.22 -0.95
CA SER A 939 21.80 -31.94 -1.21
C SER A 939 23.30 -32.19 -1.36
N THR A 940 23.85 -31.87 -2.53
CA THR A 940 25.27 -32.08 -2.82
C THR A 940 25.86 -30.94 -3.62
N LYS A 941 27.14 -30.65 -3.40
CA LYS A 941 27.85 -29.58 -4.10
C LYS A 941 28.87 -30.11 -5.11
N ILE A 942 29.09 -29.35 -6.17
CA ILE A 942 30.06 -29.62 -7.23
C ILE A 942 30.75 -28.32 -7.64
N ASN A 943 32.08 -28.36 -7.79
CA ASN A 943 32.86 -27.19 -8.19
C ASN A 943 33.07 -27.22 -9.71
N VAL A 944 32.41 -26.30 -10.42
CA VAL A 944 32.55 -26.15 -11.88
C VAL A 944 33.70 -25.23 -12.22
N THR A 945 34.38 -25.47 -13.34
CA THR A 945 35.48 -24.60 -13.81
C THR A 945 34.98 -23.50 -14.75
N SER A 946 35.85 -22.54 -15.06
CA SER A 946 35.51 -21.46 -15.98
C SER A 946 35.30 -21.94 -17.42
N GLY A 947 34.52 -21.18 -18.19
CA GLY A 947 34.19 -21.43 -19.59
C GLY A 947 32.88 -22.17 -19.82
N MET A 948 32.16 -22.59 -18.78
CA MET A 948 30.84 -23.21 -18.89
C MET A 948 29.76 -22.15 -19.10
N SER A 949 28.91 -22.29 -20.12
CA SER A 949 27.77 -21.39 -20.37
C SER A 949 26.41 -22.10 -20.35
N LYS A 950 26.44 -23.44 -20.44
CA LYS A 950 25.28 -24.32 -20.31
C LYS A 950 25.69 -25.64 -19.66
N PHE A 951 24.74 -26.34 -19.05
CA PHE A 951 25.01 -27.64 -18.45
C PHE A 951 23.83 -28.62 -18.59
N ARG A 952 24.10 -29.92 -18.40
CA ARG A 952 23.09 -30.95 -18.12
C ARG A 952 23.28 -31.50 -16.72
N LEU A 953 22.17 -31.75 -16.02
CA LEU A 953 22.16 -32.51 -14.78
C LEU A 953 21.97 -34.00 -15.11
N ALA A 954 22.77 -34.85 -14.49
CA ALA A 954 22.71 -36.30 -14.65
C ALA A 954 22.76 -37.01 -13.29
N ILE A 955 21.83 -37.93 -13.03
CA ILE A 955 21.81 -38.78 -11.85
C ILE A 955 22.25 -40.19 -12.26
N GLN A 956 23.41 -40.61 -11.78
CA GLN A 956 24.00 -41.91 -12.05
C GLN A 956 23.64 -42.89 -10.95
N LEU A 957 23.20 -44.08 -11.35
CA LEU A 957 22.81 -45.14 -10.44
C LEU A 957 23.94 -46.16 -10.25
N GLY A 958 24.17 -46.56 -9.01
CA GLY A 958 25.06 -47.67 -8.63
C GLY A 958 24.43 -49.02 -8.94
N LYS A 959 24.98 -50.11 -8.39
CA LYS A 959 24.48 -51.48 -8.66
C LYS A 959 23.17 -51.74 -7.91
N THR A 960 22.03 -51.57 -8.60
CA THR A 960 20.70 -51.79 -8.02
C THR A 960 19.73 -52.46 -9.00
N THR A 961 18.67 -53.09 -8.49
CA THR A 961 17.55 -53.69 -9.25
C THR A 961 16.30 -53.51 -8.40
N GLY A 962 15.31 -52.75 -8.90
CA GLY A 962 14.15 -52.27 -8.15
C GLY A 962 13.70 -50.89 -8.63
N LYS A 963 12.65 -50.35 -8.01
CA LYS A 963 12.06 -49.05 -8.34
C LYS A 963 12.70 -47.92 -7.55
N ILE A 964 12.98 -46.82 -8.25
CA ILE A 964 13.53 -45.58 -7.66
C ILE A 964 12.76 -44.40 -8.25
N HIS A 965 12.31 -43.51 -7.37
CA HIS A 965 11.54 -42.31 -7.71
C HIS A 965 12.39 -41.07 -7.43
N PHE A 966 12.35 -40.10 -8.33
CA PHE A 966 13.00 -38.79 -8.18
C PHE A 966 11.96 -37.67 -8.32
N ASP A 967 12.15 -36.62 -7.52
CA ASP A 967 11.30 -35.42 -7.48
C ASP A 967 12.13 -34.20 -7.02
N ASN A 968 11.63 -32.97 -7.12
CA ASN A 968 12.27 -31.74 -6.60
C ASN A 968 13.70 -31.45 -7.11
N MET A 969 13.99 -31.73 -8.39
CA MET A 969 15.31 -31.52 -9.00
C MET A 969 15.66 -30.02 -9.18
N LYS A 970 16.70 -29.53 -8.48
CA LYS A 970 17.16 -28.13 -8.55
C LYS A 970 18.68 -28.01 -8.62
N VAL A 971 19.17 -27.01 -9.34
CA VAL A 971 20.59 -26.58 -9.32
C VAL A 971 20.68 -25.10 -8.95
N THR A 972 21.46 -24.73 -7.95
CA THR A 972 21.78 -23.32 -7.64
C THR A 972 23.26 -23.07 -7.85
N ILE A 973 23.61 -21.89 -8.36
CA ILE A 973 25.00 -21.44 -8.46
C ILE A 973 25.19 -20.44 -7.33
N GLU A 974 26.20 -20.66 -6.48
CA GLU A 974 26.54 -19.67 -5.46
C GLU A 974 27.24 -18.50 -6.15
N ASP A 975 26.51 -17.43 -6.44
CA ASP A 975 27.09 -16.10 -6.35
C ASP A 975 27.26 -15.79 -4.87
N ASP A 976 28.46 -15.35 -4.50
CA ASP A 976 28.98 -15.32 -3.13
C ASP A 976 28.16 -14.34 -2.28
N VAL A 977 27.03 -14.83 -1.74
CA VAL A 977 26.08 -14.10 -0.89
C VAL A 977 26.81 -13.45 0.27
N LEU A 978 27.90 -14.05 0.75
CA LEU A 978 28.78 -13.45 1.73
C LEU A 978 29.48 -12.21 1.19
N GLN A 979 30.07 -12.25 -0.02
CA GLN A 979 30.70 -11.06 -0.62
C GLN A 979 29.68 -10.00 -1.05
N GLN A 980 28.47 -10.38 -1.47
CA GLN A 980 27.40 -9.43 -1.76
C GLN A 980 26.88 -8.76 -0.48
N ASN A 981 26.67 -9.54 0.59
CA ASN A 981 26.34 -9.00 1.91
C ASN A 981 27.48 -8.15 2.46
N GLN A 982 28.74 -8.56 2.30
CA GLN A 982 29.90 -7.77 2.71
C GLN A 982 30.03 -6.48 1.88
N LEU A 983 29.77 -6.52 0.58
CA LEU A 983 29.75 -5.32 -0.25
C LEU A 983 28.59 -4.41 0.14
N ALA A 984 27.40 -4.96 0.41
CA ALA A 984 26.25 -4.20 0.88
C ALA A 984 26.51 -3.57 2.26
N GLU A 985 27.06 -4.32 3.21
CA GLU A 985 27.49 -3.84 4.52
C GLU A 985 28.57 -2.76 4.40
N ALA A 986 29.53 -2.93 3.49
CA ALA A 986 30.59 -1.94 3.25
C ALA A 986 30.06 -0.66 2.57
N VAL A 987 29.05 -0.79 1.70
CA VAL A 987 28.31 0.33 1.11
C VAL A 987 27.53 1.05 2.20
N GLU A 988 26.77 0.33 3.02
CA GLU A 988 25.99 0.89 4.11
C GLU A 988 26.87 1.63 5.12
N ALA A 989 28.00 1.02 5.53
CA ALA A 989 28.91 1.58 6.53
C ALA A 989 29.78 2.75 6.03
N LEU A 990 29.86 3.00 4.71
CA LEU A 990 30.67 4.09 4.19
C LEU A 990 30.04 5.46 4.50
N GLU A 991 30.81 6.37 5.09
CA GLU A 991 30.43 7.75 5.41
C GLU A 991 31.45 8.77 4.88
N VAL A 992 31.00 10.02 4.70
CA VAL A 992 31.88 11.19 4.52
C VAL A 992 32.18 11.76 5.89
N GLY A 993 33.46 11.91 6.23
CA GLY A 993 33.88 12.53 7.48
C GLY A 993 33.86 14.06 7.38
N TYR A 994 33.25 14.69 8.37
CA TYR A 994 33.18 16.16 8.49
C TYR A 994 34.18 16.65 9.54
N ALA A 995 34.73 17.84 9.35
CA ALA A 995 35.51 18.49 10.38
C ALA A 995 34.62 18.89 11.58
N GLU A 996 35.22 19.07 12.76
CA GLU A 996 34.49 19.46 13.97
C GLU A 996 33.63 20.71 13.73
N GLY A 997 32.32 20.57 13.96
CA GLY A 997 31.30 21.61 13.75
C GLY A 997 30.62 21.61 12.37
N ASP A 998 31.10 20.83 11.40
CA ASP A 998 30.50 20.68 10.08
C ASP A 998 29.57 19.46 10.01
N ASN A 999 28.63 19.47 9.07
CA ASN A 999 27.79 18.32 8.72
C ASN A 999 27.37 18.39 7.25
N LYS A 1000 26.65 17.38 6.74
CA LYS A 1000 26.24 17.32 5.32
C LYS A 1000 25.50 18.56 4.80
N ASN A 1001 24.80 19.29 5.67
CA ASN A 1001 24.03 20.49 5.31
C ASN A 1001 24.78 21.80 5.62
N ASN A 1002 25.97 21.70 6.22
CA ASN A 1002 26.80 22.82 6.64
C ASN A 1002 28.29 22.47 6.54
N VAL A 1003 28.78 22.38 5.30
CA VAL A 1003 30.19 22.10 5.00
C VAL A 1003 30.92 23.42 4.79
N ASN A 1004 31.89 23.69 5.66
CA ASN A 1004 32.66 24.93 5.73
C ASN A 1004 34.17 24.68 5.66
N LYS A 1005 34.58 23.43 5.87
CA LYS A 1005 35.97 22.95 5.93
C LYS A 1005 36.12 21.73 5.03
N ASP A 1006 37.37 21.36 4.75
CA ASP A 1006 37.70 20.19 3.94
C ASP A 1006 37.12 18.90 4.55
N LEU A 1007 36.67 18.01 3.67
CA LEU A 1007 36.03 16.74 4.00
C LEU A 1007 37.07 15.61 4.08
N PHE A 1008 36.81 14.63 4.93
CA PHE A 1008 37.58 13.40 5.02
C PHE A 1008 36.85 12.29 4.24
N LEU A 1009 37.51 11.74 3.23
CA LEU A 1009 36.97 10.73 2.32
C LEU A 1009 37.73 9.42 2.51
N ALA A 1010 37.06 8.38 3.01
CA ALA A 1010 37.72 7.10 3.28
C ALA A 1010 38.12 6.39 1.97
N GLN A 1011 39.33 5.83 1.92
CA GLN A 1011 39.79 5.01 0.78
C GLN A 1011 39.46 3.52 0.92
N GLN A 1012 39.03 3.11 2.13
CA GLN A 1012 38.57 1.75 2.44
C GLN A 1012 37.37 1.78 3.38
N SER A 1013 36.48 0.80 3.28
CA SER A 1013 35.38 0.56 4.22
C SER A 1013 35.53 -0.85 4.84
N LEU A 1014 34.45 -1.41 5.39
CA LEU A 1014 34.41 -2.78 5.89
C LEU A 1014 34.89 -3.78 4.84
N HIS A 1015 35.32 -4.95 5.32
CA HIS A 1015 35.67 -6.11 4.50
C HIS A 1015 36.83 -5.90 3.50
N ASN A 1016 37.72 -4.93 3.77
CA ASN A 1016 38.83 -4.53 2.88
C ASN A 1016 38.38 -4.05 1.50
N THR A 1017 37.20 -3.43 1.42
CA THR A 1017 36.73 -2.78 0.21
C THR A 1017 37.62 -1.61 -0.19
N THR A 1018 37.78 -1.38 -1.49
CA THR A 1018 38.52 -0.23 -2.04
C THR A 1018 37.54 0.81 -2.58
N ILE A 1019 37.77 2.08 -2.27
CA ILE A 1019 36.85 3.18 -2.60
C ILE A 1019 37.54 4.20 -3.50
N ILE A 1020 36.85 4.60 -4.56
CA ILE A 1020 37.25 5.71 -5.44
C ILE A 1020 36.18 6.78 -5.41
N TRP A 1021 36.56 8.01 -5.08
CA TRP A 1021 35.64 9.14 -4.99
C TRP A 1021 35.66 10.02 -6.25
N SER A 1022 34.50 10.57 -6.59
CA SER A 1022 34.33 11.59 -7.63
C SER A 1022 33.36 12.67 -7.15
N SER A 1023 33.48 13.89 -7.67
CA SER A 1023 32.64 15.04 -7.31
C SER A 1023 31.86 15.50 -8.54
N SER A 1024 30.57 15.78 -8.38
CA SER A 1024 29.73 16.36 -9.42
C SER A 1024 30.14 17.80 -9.77
N ASP A 1025 30.83 18.48 -8.85
CA ASP A 1025 31.37 19.83 -9.06
C ASP A 1025 32.79 19.91 -8.45
N THR A 1026 33.78 19.66 -9.30
CA THR A 1026 35.20 19.68 -8.92
C THR A 1026 35.74 21.08 -8.62
N ILE A 1027 34.97 22.14 -8.92
CA ILE A 1027 35.35 23.53 -8.61
C ILE A 1027 34.98 23.87 -7.16
N VAL A 1028 33.84 23.35 -6.69
CA VAL A 1028 33.35 23.57 -5.33
C VAL A 1028 33.99 22.60 -4.34
N VAL A 1029 34.06 21.30 -4.68
CA VAL A 1029 34.78 20.29 -3.90
C VAL A 1029 35.74 19.50 -4.80
N ALA A 1030 37.02 19.81 -4.69
CA ALA A 1030 38.09 19.14 -5.42
C ALA A 1030 38.62 17.94 -4.63
N ILE A 1031 38.56 16.75 -5.22
CA ILE A 1031 38.96 15.51 -4.55
C ILE A 1031 40.45 15.25 -4.76
N HIS A 1032 41.19 15.14 -3.67
CA HIS A 1032 42.60 14.78 -3.63
C HIS A 1032 42.80 13.67 -2.58
N ASP A 1033 42.97 12.43 -3.04
CA ASP A 1033 43.15 11.25 -2.19
C ASP A 1033 42.03 11.11 -1.14
N GLU A 1034 42.36 11.23 0.14
CA GLU A 1034 41.44 11.13 1.29
C GLU A 1034 40.76 12.46 1.64
N ILE A 1035 40.94 13.52 0.84
CA ILE A 1035 40.47 14.87 1.16
C ILE A 1035 39.58 15.43 0.05
N GLY A 1036 38.36 15.81 0.40
CA GLY A 1036 37.50 16.66 -0.43
C GLY A 1036 37.74 18.13 -0.09
N GLN A 1037 38.59 18.82 -0.86
CA GLN A 1037 38.97 20.21 -0.60
C GLN A 1037 37.86 21.18 -1.00
N VAL A 1038 37.40 21.98 -0.04
CA VAL A 1038 36.23 22.87 -0.21
C VAL A 1038 36.68 24.30 -0.58
N SER A 1039 36.11 24.85 -1.64
CA SER A 1039 36.41 26.22 -2.09
C SER A 1039 35.64 27.26 -1.28
N LYS A 1040 36.34 28.29 -0.77
CA LYS A 1040 35.80 29.31 0.16
C LYS A 1040 35.11 30.52 -0.49
N ASN A 1041 35.10 30.61 -1.81
CA ASN A 1041 34.68 31.82 -2.54
C ASN A 1041 33.47 31.60 -3.48
N GLN A 1042 32.50 30.78 -3.08
CA GLN A 1042 31.32 30.48 -3.89
C GLN A 1042 30.05 30.49 -3.04
N TYR A 1043 28.91 30.79 -3.67
CA TYR A 1043 27.56 30.81 -3.09
C TYR A 1043 27.17 29.43 -2.51
N PRO A 1044 26.00 29.28 -1.86
CA PRO A 1044 25.55 27.96 -1.44
C PRO A 1044 25.47 27.00 -2.64
N HIS A 1045 26.34 26.00 -2.67
CA HIS A 1045 26.40 25.00 -3.74
C HIS A 1045 26.17 23.61 -3.17
N VAL A 1046 25.29 22.88 -3.84
CA VAL A 1046 25.05 21.46 -3.58
C VAL A 1046 26.02 20.66 -4.44
N VAL A 1047 26.81 19.81 -3.80
CA VAL A 1047 27.76 18.92 -4.47
C VAL A 1047 27.40 17.48 -4.16
N VAL A 1048 27.41 16.63 -5.18
CA VAL A 1048 27.23 15.19 -5.04
C VAL A 1048 28.59 14.53 -5.13
N LEU A 1049 29.01 13.90 -4.04
CA LEU A 1049 30.19 13.05 -4.00
C LEU A 1049 29.75 11.61 -4.27
N THR A 1050 30.38 10.94 -5.25
CA THR A 1050 30.09 9.54 -5.59
C THR A 1050 31.29 8.68 -5.22
N ALA A 1051 31.06 7.69 -4.36
CA ALA A 1051 32.01 6.65 -4.01
C ALA A 1051 31.72 5.37 -4.82
N GLU A 1052 32.66 4.96 -5.67
CA GLU A 1052 32.69 3.61 -6.26
C GLU A 1052 33.40 2.69 -5.28
N ILE A 1053 32.67 1.72 -4.73
CA ILE A 1053 33.14 0.77 -3.72
C ILE A 1053 33.32 -0.58 -4.39
N SER A 1054 34.48 -1.20 -4.18
CA SER A 1054 34.85 -2.45 -4.80
C SER A 1054 35.27 -3.48 -3.76
N LEU A 1055 34.73 -4.69 -3.89
CA LEU A 1055 35.15 -5.88 -3.16
C LEU A 1055 35.51 -6.95 -4.20
N ASN A 1056 36.81 -7.22 -4.39
CA ASN A 1056 37.29 -8.07 -5.49
C ASN A 1056 36.79 -7.57 -6.87
N GLU A 1057 35.99 -8.37 -7.60
CA GLU A 1057 35.40 -8.02 -8.90
C GLU A 1057 34.03 -7.33 -8.76
N LEU A 1058 33.42 -7.34 -7.57
CA LEU A 1058 32.12 -6.71 -7.33
C LEU A 1058 32.29 -5.20 -7.14
N LYS A 1059 31.35 -4.44 -7.69
CA LYS A 1059 31.30 -2.98 -7.58
C LYS A 1059 29.92 -2.51 -7.18
N ALA A 1060 29.87 -1.52 -6.30
CA ALA A 1060 28.67 -0.79 -5.94
C ALA A 1060 29.00 0.70 -5.91
N THR A 1061 27.98 1.55 -5.95
CA THR A 1061 28.16 3.00 -5.82
C THR A 1061 27.31 3.54 -4.68
N LYS A 1062 27.86 4.49 -3.92
CA LYS A 1062 27.12 5.27 -2.93
C LYS A 1062 27.32 6.74 -3.21
N THR A 1063 26.26 7.52 -3.12
CA THR A 1063 26.31 8.96 -3.32
C THR A 1063 26.06 9.70 -2.02
N PHE A 1064 26.73 10.84 -1.86
CA PHE A 1064 26.63 11.71 -0.71
C PHE A 1064 26.37 13.11 -1.21
N VAL A 1065 25.22 13.67 -0.84
CA VAL A 1065 24.87 15.05 -1.18
C VAL A 1065 25.29 15.95 -0.03
N ILE A 1066 26.10 16.96 -0.33
CA ILE A 1066 26.60 17.93 0.64
C ILE A 1066 26.28 19.36 0.21
N LYS A 1067 26.10 20.25 1.18
CA LYS A 1067 25.90 21.68 0.97
C LYS A 1067 27.07 22.46 1.54
N VAL A 1068 27.80 23.15 0.66
CA VAL A 1068 28.86 24.10 1.05
C VAL A 1068 28.22 25.46 1.30
N ASN A 1069 28.43 26.05 2.48
CA ASN A 1069 27.78 27.31 2.89
C ASN A 1069 28.64 28.56 2.60
N GLN A 1070 27.97 29.72 2.51
CA GLN A 1070 28.59 31.03 2.34
C GLN A 1070 28.98 31.65 3.69
N PHE A 1071 30.10 32.37 3.76
CA PHE A 1071 30.48 33.17 4.93
C PHE A 1071 30.18 34.66 4.69
N TYR A 1072 29.55 35.29 5.68
CA TYR A 1072 29.41 36.75 5.79
C TYR A 1072 29.98 37.21 7.14
N SER A 1073 30.41 38.47 7.23
CA SER A 1073 30.77 39.10 8.50
C SER A 1073 29.60 39.12 9.50
N ASP A 1074 29.89 39.19 10.80
CA ASP A 1074 28.87 39.34 11.85
C ASP A 1074 27.96 40.56 11.60
N GLU A 1075 28.52 41.62 11.01
CA GLU A 1075 27.79 42.82 10.59
C GLU A 1075 26.78 42.50 9.48
N MET A 1076 27.20 41.80 8.42
CA MET A 1076 26.31 41.39 7.33
C MET A 1076 25.26 40.38 7.81
N ASN A 1077 25.58 39.46 8.73
CA ASN A 1077 24.60 38.55 9.32
C ASN A 1077 23.52 39.28 10.13
N GLN A 1078 23.90 40.28 10.93
CA GLN A 1078 22.94 41.12 11.66
C GLN A 1078 22.05 41.92 10.71
N ILE A 1079 22.62 42.47 9.63
CA ILE A 1079 21.86 43.20 8.60
C ILE A 1079 20.87 42.28 7.87
N LEU A 1080 21.27 41.05 7.55
CA LEU A 1080 20.39 40.04 6.98
C LEU A 1080 19.26 39.67 7.94
N GLU A 1081 19.52 39.56 9.25
CA GLU A 1081 18.49 39.26 10.26
C GLU A 1081 17.48 40.40 10.41
N ASP A 1082 17.97 41.64 10.51
CA ASP A 1082 17.17 42.84 10.77
C ASP A 1082 16.43 43.38 9.54
N THR A 1083 16.63 42.78 8.35
CA THR A 1083 15.91 43.12 7.11
C THR A 1083 14.75 42.15 6.90
N TYR A 1084 13.51 42.61 6.92
CA TYR A 1084 12.31 41.76 6.82
C TYR A 1084 11.11 42.48 6.21
N LEU A 1085 10.06 41.70 5.91
CA LEU A 1085 8.81 42.18 5.37
C LEU A 1085 7.74 42.27 6.46
N ILE A 1086 6.96 43.34 6.46
CA ILE A 1086 5.82 43.55 7.37
C ILE A 1086 4.52 43.40 6.58
N TYR A 1087 3.72 42.42 6.98
CA TYR A 1087 2.41 42.12 6.41
C TYR A 1087 1.31 42.93 7.13
N GLN A 1088 0.20 43.20 6.43
CA GLN A 1088 -0.99 43.81 7.04
C GLN A 1088 -1.70 42.83 8.00
N GLU A 1089 -2.59 43.37 8.84
CA GLU A 1089 -3.36 42.57 9.80
C GLU A 1089 -4.19 41.48 9.10
N GLY A 1090 -3.85 40.20 9.34
CA GLY A 1090 -4.51 39.04 8.72
C GLY A 1090 -3.75 38.40 7.55
N ASP A 1091 -2.70 39.06 7.04
CA ASP A 1091 -1.83 38.54 5.99
C ASP A 1091 -0.58 37.86 6.58
N ASN A 1092 0.01 36.96 5.81
CA ASN A 1092 1.33 36.37 6.06
C ASN A 1092 1.97 35.96 4.72
N ALA A 1093 3.18 35.38 4.74
CA ALA A 1093 3.90 35.01 3.53
C ALA A 1093 3.09 34.07 2.59
N GLU A 1094 2.18 33.24 3.10
CA GLU A 1094 1.38 32.31 2.29
C GLU A 1094 0.00 32.88 1.90
N ASN A 1095 -0.34 34.06 2.42
CA ASN A 1095 -1.66 34.67 2.26
C ASN A 1095 -1.52 36.20 2.16
N VAL A 1096 -0.88 36.67 1.09
CA VAL A 1096 -0.73 38.11 0.83
C VAL A 1096 -1.90 38.60 -0.01
N THR A 1097 -2.69 39.50 0.57
CA THR A 1097 -3.86 40.10 -0.07
C THR A 1097 -3.76 41.61 -0.25
N ASP A 1098 -2.81 42.27 0.43
CA ASP A 1098 -2.57 43.71 0.37
C ASP A 1098 -1.06 44.06 0.31
N ASN A 1099 -0.74 45.34 0.13
CA ASN A 1099 0.63 45.85 0.03
C ASN A 1099 1.48 45.52 1.27
N ILE A 1100 2.73 45.14 1.04
CA ILE A 1100 3.70 44.77 2.07
C ILE A 1100 4.65 45.94 2.32
N ILE A 1101 4.99 46.18 3.58
CA ILE A 1101 5.99 47.20 3.95
C ILE A 1101 7.36 46.54 4.05
N ILE A 1102 8.38 47.19 3.48
CA ILE A 1102 9.79 46.79 3.54
C ILE A 1102 10.43 47.43 4.78
N GLU A 1103 10.96 46.61 5.67
CA GLU A 1103 11.83 47.06 6.76
C GLU A 1103 13.28 46.67 6.47
N GLU A 1104 14.12 47.68 6.29
CA GLU A 1104 15.57 47.54 6.09
C GLU A 1104 16.30 47.79 7.41
N ALA A 1105 17.37 47.03 7.67
CA ALA A 1105 18.20 47.26 8.84
C ALA A 1105 18.81 48.68 8.85
N ILE A 1106 18.95 49.29 10.03
CA ILE A 1106 19.62 50.59 10.17
C ILE A 1106 21.15 50.36 10.08
N SER A 1107 21.73 50.54 8.89
CA SER A 1107 23.16 50.34 8.63
C SER A 1107 23.69 51.25 7.52
N GLU A 1108 25.00 51.17 7.22
CA GLU A 1108 25.61 51.82 6.04
C GLU A 1108 25.50 50.96 4.76
N ALA A 1109 24.74 49.85 4.79
CA ALA A 1109 24.55 48.94 3.67
C ALA A 1109 23.72 49.56 2.53
N THR A 1110 23.94 49.07 1.31
CA THR A 1110 23.05 49.32 0.17
C THR A 1110 22.10 48.15 0.00
N PHE A 1111 20.81 48.44 -0.20
CA PHE A 1111 19.76 47.45 -0.44
C PHE A 1111 19.19 47.64 -1.85
N ASP A 1112 19.30 46.62 -2.69
CA ASP A 1112 18.72 46.59 -4.03
C ASP A 1112 17.63 45.52 -4.09
N TRP A 1113 16.38 45.98 -4.02
CA TRP A 1113 15.22 45.12 -4.01
C TRP A 1113 14.71 44.85 -5.42
N SER A 1114 14.36 43.59 -5.68
CA SER A 1114 13.79 43.13 -6.94
C SER A 1114 12.68 42.12 -6.70
N SER A 1115 11.72 42.07 -7.61
CA SER A 1115 10.66 41.07 -7.62
C SER A 1115 10.86 40.13 -8.80
N SER A 1116 10.70 38.83 -8.58
CA SER A 1116 10.64 37.81 -9.63
C SER A 1116 9.43 38.00 -10.56
N ASN A 1117 8.39 38.68 -10.11
CA ASN A 1117 7.20 39.02 -10.88
C ASN A 1117 6.73 40.45 -10.59
N ASN A 1118 7.27 41.40 -11.36
CA ASN A 1118 6.92 42.82 -11.25
C ASN A 1118 5.47 43.16 -11.67
N GLU A 1119 4.73 42.24 -12.31
CA GLU A 1119 3.33 42.47 -12.66
C GLU A 1119 2.40 42.28 -11.45
N ASN A 1120 2.75 41.35 -10.55
CA ASN A 1120 1.97 41.05 -9.36
C ASN A 1120 2.55 41.65 -8.08
N ALA A 1121 3.86 41.86 -8.00
CA ALA A 1121 4.51 42.52 -6.87
C ALA A 1121 5.56 43.50 -7.40
N SER A 1122 5.23 44.79 -7.42
CA SER A 1122 6.14 45.83 -7.92
C SER A 1122 6.73 46.63 -6.75
N ILE A 1123 8.04 46.86 -6.77
CA ILE A 1123 8.74 47.51 -5.66
C ILE A 1123 8.72 49.04 -5.86
N SER A 1124 8.26 49.76 -4.84
CA SER A 1124 8.15 51.22 -4.84
C SER A 1124 8.61 51.79 -3.49
N ASP A 1125 9.82 52.33 -3.46
CA ASP A 1125 10.50 52.84 -2.27
C ASP A 1125 10.50 51.80 -1.12
N LYS A 1126 9.73 52.03 -0.04
CA LYS A 1126 9.65 51.15 1.15
C LYS A 1126 8.41 50.26 1.16
N GLU A 1127 7.74 50.09 0.04
CA GLU A 1127 6.56 49.23 -0.09
C GLU A 1127 6.68 48.33 -1.32
N ILE A 1128 6.10 47.14 -1.20
CA ILE A 1128 5.84 46.23 -2.31
C ILE A 1128 4.36 46.35 -2.64
N LEU A 1129 4.08 46.93 -3.79
CA LEU A 1129 2.73 47.11 -4.29
C LEU A 1129 2.24 45.78 -4.86
N ILE A 1130 1.17 45.25 -4.26
CA ILE A 1130 0.59 43.96 -4.60
C ILE A 1130 -0.57 44.15 -5.57
N GLN A 1131 -0.49 43.45 -6.70
CA GLN A 1131 -1.52 43.37 -7.70
C GLN A 1131 -1.96 41.90 -7.84
N ARG A 1132 -3.12 41.58 -7.30
CA ARG A 1132 -3.70 40.24 -7.30
C ARG A 1132 -4.16 39.82 -8.71
N GLY A 1133 -3.93 38.56 -9.06
CA GLY A 1133 -4.32 37.94 -10.35
C GLY A 1133 -5.54 37.02 -10.23
N ASP A 1134 -5.80 36.17 -11.24
CA ASP A 1134 -6.93 35.22 -11.22
C ASP A 1134 -6.61 33.89 -10.50
N PHE A 1135 -5.34 33.71 -10.09
CA PHE A 1135 -4.81 32.54 -9.39
C PHE A 1135 -3.83 32.99 -8.31
N ASP A 1136 -3.69 32.16 -7.27
CA ASP A 1136 -2.64 32.33 -6.28
C ASP A 1136 -1.30 32.32 -7.01
N THR A 1137 -0.54 33.40 -6.86
CA THR A 1137 0.68 33.64 -7.61
C THR A 1137 1.85 33.67 -6.62
N PRO A 1138 2.71 32.64 -6.61
CA PRO A 1138 3.95 32.70 -5.84
C PRO A 1138 4.89 33.73 -6.48
N VAL A 1139 5.46 34.59 -5.64
CA VAL A 1139 6.43 35.61 -6.03
C VAL A 1139 7.56 35.62 -5.03
N ASP A 1140 8.79 35.51 -5.52
CA ASP A 1140 9.99 35.75 -4.74
C ASP A 1140 10.33 37.24 -4.76
N ILE A 1141 10.38 37.85 -3.57
CA ILE A 1141 10.92 39.18 -3.36
C ILE A 1141 12.36 39.03 -2.89
N LYS A 1142 13.29 39.59 -3.64
CA LYS A 1142 14.72 39.45 -3.42
C LYS A 1142 15.33 40.79 -3.05
N VAL A 1143 16.17 40.82 -2.04
CA VAL A 1143 17.06 41.96 -1.75
C VAL A 1143 18.51 41.53 -1.89
N VAL A 1144 19.26 42.30 -2.66
CA VAL A 1144 20.73 42.24 -2.69
C VAL A 1144 21.24 43.30 -1.73
N ILE A 1145 22.02 42.89 -0.74
CA ILE A 1145 22.56 43.74 0.32
C ILE A 1145 24.07 43.81 0.14
N GLU A 1146 24.64 45.01 0.04
CA GLU A 1146 26.10 45.18 -0.04
C GLU A 1146 26.64 45.95 1.19
N VAL A 1147 27.69 45.40 1.80
CA VAL A 1147 28.41 45.99 2.95
C VAL A 1147 29.91 45.85 2.69
N GLY A 1148 30.59 46.97 2.40
CA GLY A 1148 32.00 46.94 2.03
C GLY A 1148 32.24 46.17 0.72
N ASP A 1149 32.99 45.06 0.79
CA ASP A 1149 33.23 44.13 -0.34
C ASP A 1149 32.30 42.89 -0.29
N GLU A 1150 31.43 42.78 0.72
CA GLU A 1150 30.51 41.64 0.88
C GLU A 1150 29.18 41.93 0.18
N ILE A 1151 28.69 40.97 -0.61
CA ILE A 1151 27.40 41.04 -1.31
C ILE A 1151 26.57 39.83 -0.88
N ALA A 1152 25.42 40.09 -0.28
CA ALA A 1152 24.48 39.08 0.20
C ALA A 1152 23.14 39.16 -0.51
N GLU A 1153 22.43 38.03 -0.55
CA GLU A 1153 21.11 37.93 -1.14
C GLU A 1153 20.15 37.31 -0.14
N LYS A 1154 19.03 37.99 0.13
CA LYS A 1154 17.94 37.47 0.94
C LYS A 1154 16.66 37.41 0.10
N VAL A 1155 16.01 36.26 0.09
CA VAL A 1155 14.78 36.02 -0.67
C VAL A 1155 13.63 35.76 0.29
N PHE A 1156 12.53 36.45 0.06
CA PHE A 1156 11.26 36.32 0.76
C PHE A 1156 10.24 35.72 -0.23
N PRO A 1157 9.96 34.40 -0.15
CA PRO A 1157 8.90 33.81 -0.92
C PRO A 1157 7.56 34.26 -0.35
N ILE A 1158 6.69 34.80 -1.20
CA ILE A 1158 5.32 35.17 -0.85
C ILE A 1158 4.33 34.56 -1.83
N VAL A 1159 3.10 34.31 -1.37
CA VAL A 1159 1.98 33.89 -2.21
C VAL A 1159 0.95 35.01 -2.22
N ILE A 1160 0.86 35.70 -3.36
CA ILE A 1160 -0.18 36.70 -3.59
C ILE A 1160 -1.45 35.95 -3.93
N LYS A 1161 -2.45 36.06 -3.07
CA LYS A 1161 -3.72 35.38 -3.27
C LYS A 1161 -4.43 35.91 -4.51
N GLU A 1162 -5.06 35.00 -5.24
CA GLU A 1162 -5.95 35.37 -6.34
C GLU A 1162 -6.94 36.43 -5.88
N ASN A 1163 -7.34 37.34 -6.76
CA ASN A 1163 -8.51 38.18 -6.54
C ASN A 1163 -9.66 37.29 -6.11
N ASP A 1164 -10.42 37.72 -5.10
CA ASP A 1164 -11.61 37.01 -4.68
C ASP A 1164 -12.49 36.78 -5.91
N LYS A 1165 -12.60 35.52 -6.35
CA LYS A 1165 -13.24 35.21 -7.63
C LYS A 1165 -14.72 35.64 -7.58
N PRO A 1166 -15.17 36.54 -8.48
CA PRO A 1166 -16.58 36.74 -8.65
C PRO A 1166 -17.18 35.46 -9.24
N THR A 1167 -18.20 34.91 -8.60
CA THR A 1167 -18.85 33.68 -9.05
C THR A 1167 -19.56 33.93 -10.39
N HIS A 1168 -18.93 33.56 -11.51
CA HIS A 1168 -19.59 33.58 -12.83
C HIS A 1168 -19.07 32.52 -13.83
N LEU A 1169 -20.03 31.76 -14.37
CA LEU A 1169 -19.94 30.90 -15.56
C LEU A 1169 -20.19 31.69 -16.86
N LYS A 1170 -19.54 31.30 -17.97
CA LYS A 1170 -19.70 31.93 -19.30
C LYS A 1170 -21.08 31.66 -19.95
N PRO A 1171 -21.53 32.48 -20.93
CA PRO A 1171 -22.94 32.76 -21.20
C PRO A 1171 -23.51 32.11 -22.47
N ASN A 1172 -24.83 31.84 -22.50
CA ASN A 1172 -25.57 31.58 -23.74
C ASN A 1172 -26.69 32.61 -23.99
N LYS A 1173 -26.99 32.84 -25.26
CA LYS A 1173 -27.76 34.00 -25.79
C LYS A 1173 -29.27 33.85 -25.53
N ASN A 1174 -29.74 34.29 -24.37
CA ASN A 1174 -31.06 34.91 -24.07
C ASN A 1174 -31.44 34.84 -22.58
N GLU A 1175 -30.53 34.39 -21.70
CA GLU A 1175 -30.85 34.14 -20.30
C GLU A 1175 -30.87 35.40 -19.43
N THR A 1176 -31.90 35.50 -18.59
CA THR A 1176 -31.88 36.37 -17.41
C THR A 1176 -31.22 35.58 -16.27
N LYS A 1177 -29.97 35.91 -15.94
CA LYS A 1177 -29.21 35.25 -14.87
C LYS A 1177 -29.63 35.80 -13.51
N ILE A 1178 -30.00 34.90 -12.60
CA ILE A 1178 -30.29 35.21 -11.19
C ILE A 1178 -29.06 34.80 -10.38
N TYR A 1179 -28.34 35.78 -9.85
CA TYR A 1179 -27.19 35.59 -8.95
C TYR A 1179 -27.26 36.64 -7.83
N PRO A 1180 -26.94 36.32 -6.58
CA PRO A 1180 -26.82 34.97 -6.01
C PRO A 1180 -28.22 34.43 -5.65
N ASN A 1181 -28.26 33.17 -5.22
CA ASN A 1181 -29.37 32.70 -4.42
C ASN A 1181 -28.84 31.87 -3.22
N PRO A 1182 -29.24 32.14 -1.96
CA PRO A 1182 -28.36 32.93 -1.09
C PRO A 1182 -28.09 32.30 0.29
N CYS A 1183 -26.86 32.50 0.77
CA CYS A 1183 -26.57 32.70 2.20
C CYS A 1183 -26.72 34.18 2.61
N THR A 1184 -26.92 35.10 1.66
CA THR A 1184 -26.95 36.55 1.86
C THR A 1184 -28.33 37.08 1.51
N HIS A 1185 -28.95 37.90 2.35
CA HIS A 1185 -30.38 38.23 2.31
C HIS A 1185 -30.89 39.04 1.07
N VAL A 1186 -30.27 38.94 -0.10
CA VAL A 1186 -30.58 39.69 -1.33
C VAL A 1186 -30.42 38.83 -2.60
N ILE A 1187 -31.23 39.11 -3.63
CA ILE A 1187 -31.12 38.58 -4.99
C ILE A 1187 -30.85 39.75 -5.94
N HIS A 1188 -29.83 39.66 -6.79
CA HIS A 1188 -29.60 40.67 -7.82
C HIS A 1188 -30.19 40.21 -9.16
N LEU A 1189 -31.02 41.05 -9.75
CA LEU A 1189 -31.70 40.82 -11.02
C LEU A 1189 -31.09 41.71 -12.10
N LYS A 1190 -30.56 41.06 -13.16
CA LYS A 1190 -29.92 41.76 -14.28
C LYS A 1190 -30.54 41.35 -15.60
N ARG A 1191 -30.97 42.33 -16.38
CA ARG A 1191 -31.72 42.11 -17.63
C ARG A 1191 -31.23 42.98 -18.79
N SER A 1192 -31.48 42.50 -20.00
CA SER A 1192 -30.99 43.11 -21.24
C SER A 1192 -31.74 44.39 -21.66
N ASN A 1193 -32.99 44.58 -21.22
CA ASN A 1193 -33.83 45.73 -21.56
C ASN A 1193 -34.48 46.40 -20.32
N SER A 1194 -34.91 47.65 -20.46
CA SER A 1194 -35.47 48.46 -19.36
C SER A 1194 -37.00 48.42 -19.28
N SER A 1195 -37.66 47.46 -19.92
CA SER A 1195 -39.14 47.38 -19.93
C SER A 1195 -39.68 47.03 -18.54
N ARG A 1196 -40.84 47.52 -18.10
CA ARG A 1196 -41.33 47.21 -16.75
C ARG A 1196 -41.71 45.72 -16.64
N SER A 1197 -41.11 44.98 -15.71
CA SER A 1197 -41.38 43.55 -15.48
C SER A 1197 -41.82 43.32 -14.04
N GLU A 1198 -42.64 42.29 -13.84
CA GLU A 1198 -43.12 41.89 -12.52
C GLU A 1198 -42.35 40.65 -12.03
N VAL A 1199 -41.92 40.68 -10.77
CA VAL A 1199 -41.25 39.58 -10.07
C VAL A 1199 -42.11 39.12 -8.92
N LYS A 1200 -42.31 37.81 -8.80
CA LYS A 1200 -43.09 37.15 -7.74
C LYS A 1200 -42.31 35.99 -7.16
N ILE A 1201 -42.38 35.76 -5.85
CA ILE A 1201 -41.79 34.59 -5.18
C ILE A 1201 -42.90 33.81 -4.50
N PHE A 1202 -42.93 32.49 -4.73
CA PHE A 1202 -43.90 31.55 -4.17
C PHE A 1202 -43.20 30.48 -3.32
N THR A 1203 -43.90 29.89 -2.35
CA THR A 1203 -43.47 28.62 -1.76
C THR A 1203 -43.61 27.46 -2.76
N LEU A 1204 -43.04 26.29 -2.49
CA LEU A 1204 -43.18 25.11 -3.35
C LEU A 1204 -44.64 24.63 -3.48
N GLU A 1205 -45.49 24.94 -2.51
CA GLU A 1205 -46.94 24.69 -2.55
C GLU A 1205 -47.72 25.76 -3.32
N GLY A 1206 -47.03 26.74 -3.92
CA GLY A 1206 -47.62 27.77 -4.79
C GLY A 1206 -48.17 29.00 -4.08
N LYS A 1207 -47.84 29.23 -2.80
CA LYS A 1207 -48.30 30.43 -2.05
C LYS A 1207 -47.38 31.63 -2.32
N LEU A 1208 -47.93 32.74 -2.80
CA LEU A 1208 -47.17 33.98 -3.05
C LEU A 1208 -46.70 34.62 -1.72
N ILE A 1209 -45.40 34.89 -1.61
CA ILE A 1209 -44.77 35.45 -0.41
C ILE A 1209 -44.01 36.76 -0.65
N HIS A 1210 -43.67 37.09 -1.90
CA HIS A 1210 -43.06 38.39 -2.24
C HIS A 1210 -43.40 38.80 -3.67
N GLN A 1211 -43.64 40.10 -3.90
CA GLN A 1211 -43.96 40.64 -5.23
C GLN A 1211 -43.44 42.07 -5.38
N GLN A 1212 -42.75 42.35 -6.47
CA GLN A 1212 -42.29 43.69 -6.81
C GLN A 1212 -42.22 43.93 -8.33
N PHE A 1213 -42.22 45.20 -8.73
CA PHE A 1213 -42.04 45.59 -10.13
C PHE A 1213 -40.65 46.17 -10.33
N ILE A 1214 -39.93 45.62 -11.31
CA ILE A 1214 -38.58 46.05 -11.64
C ILE A 1214 -38.59 46.91 -12.91
N THR A 1215 -37.85 48.02 -12.88
CA THR A 1215 -37.85 49.04 -13.95
C THR A 1215 -36.45 49.38 -14.45
N THR A 1216 -35.39 49.04 -13.71
CA THR A 1216 -34.00 49.28 -14.11
C THR A 1216 -33.37 48.02 -14.70
N LYS A 1217 -32.23 48.16 -15.39
CA LYS A 1217 -31.51 47.02 -15.98
C LYS A 1217 -30.84 46.13 -14.92
N ASN A 1218 -30.49 46.72 -13.79
CA ASN A 1218 -29.96 46.04 -12.62
C ASN A 1218 -30.84 46.45 -11.43
N GLU A 1219 -31.35 45.49 -10.69
CA GLU A 1219 -32.20 45.73 -9.52
C GLU A 1219 -31.89 44.70 -8.43
N VAL A 1220 -32.03 45.07 -7.16
CA VAL A 1220 -31.73 44.21 -6.01
C VAL A 1220 -33.03 43.92 -5.28
N LEU A 1221 -33.32 42.64 -5.05
CA LEU A 1221 -34.49 42.15 -4.36
C LEU A 1221 -34.07 41.65 -2.99
N HIS A 1222 -34.51 42.34 -1.93
CA HIS A 1222 -34.16 41.99 -0.56
C HIS A 1222 -35.10 40.90 -0.02
N LEU A 1223 -34.51 39.80 0.45
CA LEU A 1223 -35.20 38.62 1.00
C LEU A 1223 -35.18 38.59 2.53
N ASP A 1224 -34.86 39.69 3.19
CA ASP A 1224 -34.74 39.78 4.66
C ASP A 1224 -35.96 39.22 5.40
N ASN A 1225 -37.15 39.35 4.80
CA ASN A 1225 -38.43 38.99 5.41
C ASN A 1225 -38.93 37.56 5.08
N ILE A 1226 -38.13 36.73 4.40
CA ILE A 1226 -38.49 35.36 4.01
C ILE A 1226 -37.66 34.35 4.83
N GLY A 1227 -38.23 33.26 5.32
CA GLY A 1227 -37.51 32.26 6.14
C GLY A 1227 -36.56 31.38 5.33
N LYS A 1228 -35.70 30.60 6.01
CA LYS A 1228 -34.88 29.55 5.37
C LYS A 1228 -35.79 28.53 4.67
N GLY A 1229 -35.42 28.04 3.50
CA GLY A 1229 -36.22 27.08 2.71
C GLY A 1229 -36.12 27.27 1.19
N VAL A 1230 -36.88 26.45 0.45
CA VAL A 1230 -36.90 26.46 -1.03
C VAL A 1230 -38.16 27.18 -1.54
N TYR A 1231 -37.99 28.06 -2.50
CA TYR A 1231 -39.04 28.90 -3.10
C TYR A 1231 -38.93 28.92 -4.63
N LEU A 1232 -39.99 29.40 -5.28
CA LEU A 1232 -40.08 29.56 -6.73
C LEU A 1232 -40.21 31.05 -7.08
N LEU A 1233 -39.21 31.60 -7.76
CA LEU A 1233 -39.24 32.96 -8.29
C LEU A 1233 -39.79 32.95 -9.71
N LYS A 1234 -40.86 33.70 -9.96
CA LYS A 1234 -41.48 33.87 -11.27
C LYS A 1234 -41.29 35.28 -11.79
N MET A 1235 -40.76 35.41 -13.00
CA MET A 1235 -40.56 36.69 -13.68
C MET A 1235 -40.76 36.54 -15.19
N SER A 1236 -41.54 37.43 -15.79
CA SER A 1236 -41.78 37.47 -17.25
C SER A 1236 -42.25 36.16 -17.89
N GLY A 1237 -42.88 35.26 -17.11
CA GLY A 1237 -43.39 33.96 -17.58
C GLY A 1237 -42.50 32.76 -17.21
N GLU A 1238 -41.24 32.99 -16.88
CA GLU A 1238 -40.28 31.97 -16.46
C GLU A 1238 -40.31 31.75 -14.94
N VAL A 1239 -40.01 30.52 -14.51
CA VAL A 1239 -40.00 30.11 -13.10
C VAL A 1239 -38.63 29.54 -12.75
N HIS A 1240 -38.03 30.05 -11.69
CA HIS A 1240 -36.70 29.67 -11.22
C HIS A 1240 -36.77 29.20 -9.76
N ARG A 1241 -36.07 28.12 -9.43
CA ARG A 1241 -35.98 27.61 -8.06
C ARG A 1241 -34.93 28.38 -7.27
N ILE A 1242 -35.26 28.76 -6.05
CA ILE A 1242 -34.38 29.48 -5.14
C ILE A 1242 -34.36 28.83 -3.74
N ILE A 1243 -33.19 28.49 -3.22
CA ILE A 1243 -32.93 27.97 -1.85
C ILE A 1243 -32.37 29.11 -0.98
N LYS A 1244 -32.97 29.37 0.19
CA LYS A 1244 -32.45 30.27 1.23
C LYS A 1244 -31.92 29.43 2.40
N GLN A 1245 -30.61 29.45 2.65
CA GLN A 1245 -29.96 28.61 3.66
C GLN A 1245 -30.12 29.10 5.10
#